data_AF-A0A841GPD2-F1
#
_entry.id   AF-A0A841GPD2-F1
#
_cell.length_a   1.000
_cell.length_b   1.000
_cell.length_c   1.000
_cell.angle_alpha   90.00
_cell.angle_beta   90.00
_cell.angle_gamma   90.00
#
_symmetry.space_group_name_H-M   'P 1'
#
loop_
_entity.id
_entity.type
_entity.pdbx_description
1 polymer ?
#
loop_
_entity_poly.entity_id
_entity_poly.type
_entity_poly.pdbx_seq_one_letter_code
_entity_poly.pdbx_strand_id
1 'polypeptide(L)'
;MSFKKLILKRTYSSEIDDILNDFYIPVLKESISYFRISGFFTSESLAIAAGGILGLIKNEGKMKLIVSPRLTFEDIETIKEANQEPSKYIDSILEKNIEFLENEFVRDHLFALGWMIANNRLDIKIALLSNQEGIIMLSDKIIDSGLFHQKIGIFTDKEGNMISFSGSINETLLGWQRNVEEFKVFRSWIDVENEYVKEDLKKFEKYWSNNATNLKVIEIPEAIKQKLVKIVPKDFDINSLEKWYKKDSDNKVKKITLFEHQNEAINNWESNNFRGIISMATGTGKTYTAIGAIDRILKNNQKHFVVISVPYSHLIEQWNNSIKKFGLNVNFIVKCFSENRKWHSDLKRYVRKLLLGQIKNLLIISTHDTLVSDKMKDILLNIKTDIETILVADEVHSIGSLKRRENLSNIFRYRLGLSATPKRMYDDFGNSFLKEYFGEIVYEFSLCDAIYKVNPLTYNTFLTPYYYYPYLCTLTDSETKKYNYLTLKILNLVKNSSNNIFDEIDSDEKLKMFLIKRSKIIKAARNKIKVLENIISDIEKNHGEISHTIIFTDDKLINETIDLLKSKNIYAVKFTQELSNKQRIDVLENFGKGIIQVLIAMKILDEGVDVPESKIAIIMSSSTNPREFIQRIGRILRISENKKYSYIYDIFTKPKYIEDTALNLEDSLFKAEKERVKIIAKCALNYKEVMDKVNEI
;
A
#
# COMPACT_ATOMS: atom_id res chain seq x y z
N MET A 1 -11.37 -13.80 34.96
CA MET A 1 -10.06 -13.19 35.28
C MET A 1 -10.22 -11.68 35.36
N SER A 2 -9.35 -11.00 36.10
CA SER A 2 -9.32 -9.53 36.17
C SER A 2 -8.74 -8.93 34.90
N PHE A 3 -9.21 -7.73 34.49
CA PHE A 3 -8.56 -6.94 33.43
C PHE A 3 -7.08 -6.66 33.73
N LYS A 4 -6.68 -6.60 35.00
CA LYS A 4 -5.28 -6.40 35.41
C LYS A 4 -4.35 -7.53 34.94
N LYS A 5 -4.89 -8.69 34.57
CA LYS A 5 -4.12 -9.83 34.04
C LYS A 5 -3.95 -9.79 32.52
N LEU A 6 -4.66 -8.88 31.83
CA LEU A 6 -4.54 -8.70 30.38
C LEU A 6 -3.33 -7.82 30.05
N ILE A 7 -2.60 -8.18 28.99
CA ILE A 7 -1.50 -7.36 28.47
C ILE A 7 -2.10 -6.37 27.46
N LEU A 8 -2.45 -5.18 27.93
CA LEU A 8 -3.10 -4.16 27.11
C LEU A 8 -2.12 -3.04 26.71
N LYS A 9 -2.12 -2.69 25.42
CA LYS A 9 -1.35 -1.54 24.89
C LYS A 9 -2.06 -0.24 25.25
N ARG A 10 -1.31 0.88 25.25
CA ARG A 10 -1.89 2.24 25.41
C ARG A 10 -2.63 2.70 24.16
N THR A 11 -2.21 2.18 23.02
CA THR A 11 -2.73 2.50 21.69
C THR A 11 -2.80 1.20 20.90
N TYR A 12 -3.87 1.05 20.13
CA TYR A 12 -4.01 0.01 19.13
C TYR A 12 -4.22 0.64 17.77
N SER A 13 -3.59 0.08 16.74
CA SER A 13 -3.73 0.52 15.36
C SER A 13 -3.91 -0.67 14.40
N SER A 14 -4.88 -0.56 13.50
CA SER A 14 -5.17 -1.61 12.50
C SER A 14 -4.01 -1.87 11.52
N GLU A 15 -3.02 -0.97 11.43
CA GLU A 15 -1.83 -1.18 10.58
C GLU A 15 -0.86 -2.24 11.12
N ILE A 16 -0.89 -2.42 12.44
CA ILE A 16 0.11 -3.18 13.22
C ILE A 16 -0.51 -4.23 14.14
N ASP A 17 -1.77 -4.06 14.55
CA ASP A 17 -2.46 -4.88 15.54
C ASP A 17 -3.70 -5.57 14.93
N ASP A 18 -3.97 -6.80 15.35
CA ASP A 18 -5.26 -7.45 15.08
C ASP A 18 -6.22 -6.99 16.18
N ILE A 19 -6.83 -5.82 16.00
CA ILE A 19 -7.68 -5.16 17.02
C ILE A 19 -8.74 -6.10 17.61
N LEU A 20 -9.32 -6.99 16.81
CA LEU A 20 -10.32 -7.95 17.26
C LEU A 20 -9.71 -8.95 18.25
N ASN A 21 -8.60 -9.58 17.87
CA ASN A 21 -7.98 -10.64 18.65
C ASN A 21 -7.08 -10.12 19.78
N ASP A 22 -6.47 -8.94 19.60
CA ASP A 22 -5.51 -8.34 20.53
C ASP A 22 -6.17 -7.46 21.58
N PHE A 23 -7.41 -6.98 21.34
CA PHE A 23 -8.13 -6.11 22.27
C PHE A 23 -9.56 -6.56 22.54
N TYR A 24 -10.45 -6.58 21.54
CA TYR A 24 -11.88 -6.80 21.79
C TYR A 24 -12.19 -8.16 22.39
N ILE A 25 -11.65 -9.24 21.82
CA ILE A 25 -11.91 -10.61 22.31
C ILE A 25 -11.36 -10.80 23.73
N PRO A 26 -10.09 -10.49 24.05
CA PRO A 26 -9.56 -10.62 25.40
C PRO A 26 -10.33 -9.79 26.43
N VAL A 27 -10.71 -8.56 26.10
CA VAL A 27 -11.40 -7.66 27.03
C VAL A 27 -12.85 -8.08 27.23
N LEU A 28 -13.61 -8.37 26.17
CA LEU A 28 -15.00 -8.81 26.28
C LEU A 28 -15.12 -10.16 26.98
N LYS A 29 -14.13 -11.05 26.82
CA LYS A 29 -14.06 -12.33 27.55
C LYS A 29 -14.05 -12.17 29.07
N GLU A 30 -13.52 -11.08 29.59
CA GLU A 30 -13.44 -10.82 31.02
C GLU A 30 -14.48 -9.79 31.51
N SER A 31 -15.28 -9.25 30.59
CA SER A 31 -16.27 -8.19 30.87
C SER A 31 -17.59 -8.75 31.41
N ILE A 32 -18.24 -7.98 32.28
CA ILE A 32 -19.65 -8.11 32.69
C ILE A 32 -20.53 -6.96 32.19
N SER A 33 -19.93 -5.88 31.73
CA SER A 33 -20.68 -4.83 31.03
C SER A 33 -19.87 -4.22 29.90
N TYR A 34 -20.55 -3.87 28.81
CA TYR A 34 -19.96 -3.16 27.69
C TYR A 34 -20.88 -2.03 27.20
N PHE A 35 -20.41 -0.79 27.31
CA PHE A 35 -21.12 0.41 26.84
C PHE A 35 -20.42 0.96 25.62
N ARG A 36 -21.16 1.31 24.57
CA ARG A 36 -20.57 1.68 23.28
C ARG A 36 -21.36 2.79 22.58
N ILE A 37 -20.65 3.77 22.06
CA ILE A 37 -21.16 4.82 21.17
C ILE A 37 -20.58 4.60 19.78
N SER A 38 -21.41 4.19 18.81
CA SER A 38 -20.99 4.03 17.42
C SER A 38 -21.53 5.15 16.54
N GLY A 39 -20.69 5.62 15.62
CA GLY A 39 -21.00 6.78 14.76
C GLY A 39 -22.02 6.49 13.65
N PHE A 40 -22.18 5.23 13.23
CA PHE A 40 -23.14 4.84 12.19
C PHE A 40 -23.86 3.53 12.53
N PHE A 41 -25.15 3.45 12.20
CA PHE A 41 -25.96 2.24 12.31
C PHE A 41 -25.90 1.44 11.01
N THR A 42 -25.13 0.35 11.00
CA THR A 42 -25.17 -0.67 9.93
C THR A 42 -25.11 -2.08 10.55
N SER A 43 -25.58 -3.09 9.82
CA SER A 43 -25.52 -4.48 10.26
C SER A 43 -24.07 -4.95 10.51
N GLU A 44 -23.10 -4.45 9.73
CA GLU A 44 -21.67 -4.71 9.96
C GLU A 44 -21.16 -4.05 11.23
N SER A 45 -21.54 -2.79 11.48
CA SER A 45 -21.10 -2.04 12.68
C SER A 45 -21.60 -2.72 13.96
N LEU A 46 -22.82 -3.26 13.93
CA LEU A 46 -23.39 -4.04 15.02
C LEU A 46 -22.67 -5.39 15.20
N ALA A 47 -22.50 -6.16 14.12
CA ALA A 47 -21.85 -7.47 14.18
C ALA A 47 -20.38 -7.39 14.65
N ILE A 48 -19.69 -6.32 14.31
CA ILE A 48 -18.29 -6.09 14.70
C ILE A 48 -18.17 -5.72 16.19
N ALA A 49 -19.09 -4.90 16.71
CA ALA A 49 -19.21 -4.69 18.17
C ALA A 49 -19.52 -6.01 18.91
N ALA A 50 -20.17 -6.97 18.23
CA ALA A 50 -20.43 -8.30 18.74
C ALA A 50 -19.26 -9.28 18.57
N GLY A 51 -18.17 -8.89 17.90
CA GLY A 51 -17.03 -9.75 17.57
C GLY A 51 -16.35 -10.42 18.77
N GLY A 52 -16.60 -10.02 20.02
CA GLY A 52 -16.16 -10.70 21.26
C GLY A 52 -17.29 -11.07 22.23
N ILE A 53 -18.54 -10.99 21.79
CA ILE A 53 -19.73 -10.99 22.65
C ILE A 53 -19.98 -12.32 23.37
N LEU A 54 -19.48 -13.44 22.82
CA LEU A 54 -19.62 -14.74 23.47
C LEU A 54 -19.03 -14.74 24.88
N GLY A 55 -17.90 -14.05 25.06
CA GLY A 55 -17.27 -13.87 26.37
C GLY A 55 -18.16 -13.12 27.36
N LEU A 56 -18.72 -12.00 26.91
CA LEU A 56 -19.65 -11.19 27.69
C LEU A 56 -20.92 -11.98 28.05
N ILE A 57 -21.47 -12.74 27.09
CA ILE A 57 -22.66 -13.58 27.29
C ILE A 57 -22.38 -14.69 28.30
N LYS A 58 -21.24 -15.39 28.18
CA LYS A 58 -20.81 -16.43 29.14
C LYS A 58 -20.60 -15.87 30.56
N ASN A 59 -20.32 -14.59 30.69
CA ASN A 59 -20.23 -13.88 31.97
C ASN A 59 -21.56 -13.32 32.47
N GLU A 60 -22.67 -13.62 31.80
CA GLU A 60 -24.00 -13.06 32.05
C GLU A 60 -24.05 -11.52 31.94
N GLY A 61 -23.13 -10.94 31.18
CA GLY A 61 -22.93 -9.50 31.10
C GLY A 61 -23.99 -8.76 30.27
N LYS A 62 -24.04 -7.44 30.46
CA LYS A 62 -24.98 -6.53 29.77
C LYS A 62 -24.28 -5.61 28.79
N MET A 63 -24.96 -5.28 27.69
CA MET A 63 -24.46 -4.37 26.68
C MET A 63 -25.41 -3.19 26.46
N LYS A 64 -24.86 -2.00 26.27
CA LYS A 64 -25.61 -0.78 25.93
C LYS A 64 -25.00 -0.11 24.71
N LEU A 65 -25.81 0.10 23.68
CA LEU A 65 -25.38 0.69 22.40
C LEU A 65 -26.08 2.01 22.14
N ILE A 66 -25.32 3.07 21.87
CA ILE A 66 -25.81 4.30 21.25
C ILE A 66 -25.32 4.32 19.81
N VAL A 67 -26.24 4.44 18.85
CA VAL A 67 -25.97 4.36 17.42
C VAL A 67 -26.62 5.52 16.69
N SER A 68 -26.03 6.03 15.61
CA SER A 68 -26.62 7.09 14.79
C SER A 68 -26.93 6.57 13.37
N PRO A 69 -28.15 6.71 12.83
CA PRO A 69 -28.44 6.34 11.44
C PRO A 69 -27.71 7.26 10.47
N ARG A 70 -27.44 6.77 9.25
CA ARG A 70 -27.17 7.65 8.09
C ARG A 70 -28.51 8.13 7.55
N LEU A 71 -28.68 9.44 7.48
CA LEU A 71 -29.90 10.07 6.97
C LEU A 71 -29.59 10.77 5.65
N THR A 72 -30.35 10.48 4.60
CA THR A 72 -30.26 11.20 3.32
C THR A 72 -31.11 12.48 3.34
N PHE A 73 -31.01 13.31 2.29
CA PHE A 73 -31.83 14.52 2.17
C PHE A 73 -33.33 14.22 2.11
N GLU A 74 -33.72 13.24 1.29
CA GLU A 74 -35.11 12.75 1.17
C GLU A 74 -35.62 12.24 2.52
N ASP A 75 -34.72 11.63 3.29
CA ASP A 75 -35.09 11.09 4.57
C ASP A 75 -35.51 12.17 5.58
N ILE A 76 -34.82 13.30 5.54
CA ILE A 76 -35.00 14.37 6.52
C ILE A 76 -36.18 15.28 6.16
N GLU A 77 -36.44 15.51 4.88
CA GLU A 77 -37.67 16.19 4.46
C GLU A 77 -38.91 15.41 4.92
N THR A 78 -38.87 14.07 4.81
CA THR A 78 -39.94 13.21 5.31
C THR A 78 -40.08 13.28 6.85
N ILE A 79 -38.97 13.36 7.60
CA ILE A 79 -39.00 13.54 9.07
C ILE A 79 -39.62 14.89 9.45
N LYS A 80 -39.28 15.97 8.73
CA LYS A 80 -39.80 17.32 9.00
C LYS A 80 -41.29 17.41 8.73
N GLU A 81 -41.77 16.79 7.66
CA GLU A 81 -43.21 16.75 7.32
C GLU A 81 -44.01 15.94 8.34
N ALA A 82 -43.42 14.89 8.92
CA ALA A 82 -44.09 14.01 9.86
C ALA A 82 -44.42 14.63 11.23
N ASN A 83 -43.76 15.74 11.60
CA ASN A 83 -43.96 16.68 12.74
C ASN A 83 -44.42 16.17 14.13
N GLN A 84 -44.70 14.89 14.36
CA GLN A 84 -45.29 14.36 15.59
C GLN A 84 -44.80 12.96 16.01
N GLU A 85 -44.17 12.13 15.17
CA GLU A 85 -43.60 10.83 15.62
C GLU A 85 -42.33 10.41 14.85
N PRO A 86 -41.11 10.77 15.31
CA PRO A 86 -39.85 10.36 14.70
C PRO A 86 -39.63 8.83 14.63
N SER A 87 -40.29 8.07 15.50
CA SER A 87 -40.16 6.61 15.62
C SER A 87 -40.64 5.85 14.37
N LYS A 88 -41.77 6.26 13.77
CA LYS A 88 -42.34 5.60 12.58
C LYS A 88 -41.46 5.70 11.33
N TYR A 89 -40.63 6.73 11.27
CA TYR A 89 -39.81 7.02 10.12
C TYR A 89 -38.45 6.31 10.18
N ILE A 90 -37.90 6.22 11.39
CA ILE A 90 -36.70 5.44 11.71
C ILE A 90 -36.86 3.98 11.30
N ASP A 91 -38.06 3.41 11.42
CA ASP A 91 -38.35 2.04 10.97
C ASP A 91 -37.87 1.84 9.52
N SER A 92 -38.34 2.66 8.57
CA SER A 92 -38.00 2.52 7.14
C SER A 92 -36.50 2.66 6.82
N ILE A 93 -35.78 3.51 7.57
CA ILE A 93 -34.34 3.72 7.39
C ILE A 93 -33.53 2.57 7.94
N LEU A 94 -33.87 2.10 9.15
CA LEU A 94 -33.19 0.97 9.74
C LEU A 94 -33.50 -0.31 8.97
N GLU A 95 -34.68 -0.43 8.36
CA GLU A 95 -35.02 -1.55 7.48
C GLU A 95 -34.13 -1.63 6.24
N LYS A 96 -33.83 -0.51 5.57
CA LYS A 96 -32.88 -0.46 4.44
C LYS A 96 -31.45 -0.84 4.85
N ASN A 97 -31.08 -0.64 6.11
CA ASN A 97 -29.72 -0.90 6.63
C ASN A 97 -29.55 -2.32 7.24
N ILE A 98 -30.62 -3.12 7.26
CA ILE A 98 -30.63 -4.53 7.71
C ILE A 98 -31.03 -5.41 6.51
N GLU A 99 -30.12 -5.56 5.54
CA GLU A 99 -30.31 -6.43 4.37
C GLU A 99 -29.75 -7.85 4.60
N PHE A 100 -30.07 -8.75 3.66
CA PHE A 100 -29.66 -10.17 3.70
C PHE A 100 -28.14 -10.29 3.57
N LEU A 101 -27.50 -10.88 4.57
CA LEU A 101 -26.05 -10.94 4.67
C LEU A 101 -25.50 -12.22 4.01
N GLU A 102 -24.71 -12.05 2.95
CA GLU A 102 -23.89 -13.13 2.37
C GLU A 102 -22.75 -13.55 3.31
N ASN A 103 -22.32 -12.67 4.22
CA ASN A 103 -21.21 -12.89 5.12
C ASN A 103 -21.63 -13.67 6.39
N GLU A 104 -21.10 -14.88 6.54
CA GLU A 104 -21.37 -15.77 7.66
C GLU A 104 -20.99 -15.17 9.03
N PHE A 105 -19.87 -14.45 9.14
CA PHE A 105 -19.44 -13.79 10.38
C PHE A 105 -20.44 -12.72 10.82
N VAL A 106 -20.82 -11.83 9.90
CA VAL A 106 -21.75 -10.73 10.20
C VAL A 106 -23.10 -11.30 10.62
N ARG A 107 -23.60 -12.29 9.87
CA ARG A 107 -24.87 -12.96 10.14
C ARG A 107 -24.90 -13.62 11.53
N ASP A 108 -23.89 -14.43 11.86
CA ASP A 108 -23.86 -15.16 13.12
C ASP A 108 -23.78 -14.21 14.33
N HIS A 109 -23.02 -13.12 14.22
CA HIS A 109 -22.90 -12.11 15.27
C HIS A 109 -24.16 -11.23 15.38
N LEU A 110 -24.88 -11.01 14.28
CA LEU A 110 -26.21 -10.38 14.31
C LEU A 110 -27.23 -11.26 15.04
N PHE A 111 -27.19 -12.59 14.84
CA PHE A 111 -28.01 -13.53 15.60
C PHE A 111 -27.69 -13.49 17.10
N ALA A 112 -26.43 -13.32 17.47
CA ALA A 112 -26.01 -13.15 18.86
C ALA A 112 -26.63 -11.91 19.51
N LEU A 113 -26.64 -10.77 18.81
CA LEU A 113 -27.27 -9.54 19.28
C LEU A 113 -28.79 -9.69 19.42
N GLY A 114 -29.44 -10.29 18.43
CA GLY A 114 -30.87 -10.62 18.49
C GLY A 114 -31.21 -11.50 19.69
N TRP A 115 -30.36 -12.51 19.95
CA TRP A 115 -30.49 -13.37 21.12
C TRP A 115 -30.31 -12.59 22.44
N MET A 116 -29.36 -11.66 22.53
CA MET A 116 -29.17 -10.83 23.72
C MET A 116 -30.35 -9.87 23.97
N ILE A 117 -30.95 -9.32 22.91
CA ILE A 117 -32.17 -8.52 23.01
C ILE A 117 -33.30 -9.35 23.60
N ALA A 118 -33.52 -10.57 23.06
CA ALA A 118 -34.56 -11.48 23.55
C ALA A 118 -34.38 -11.87 25.03
N ASN A 119 -33.14 -11.88 25.53
CA ASN A 119 -32.79 -12.23 26.91
C ASN A 119 -32.57 -11.03 27.84
N ASN A 120 -32.98 -9.81 27.45
CA ASN A 120 -32.80 -8.57 28.24
C ASN A 120 -31.35 -8.32 28.65
N ARG A 121 -30.40 -8.60 27.74
CA ARG A 121 -28.95 -8.40 27.93
C ARG A 121 -28.38 -7.28 27.04
N LEU A 122 -29.13 -6.78 26.06
CA LEU A 122 -28.72 -5.70 25.17
C LEU A 122 -29.80 -4.62 25.08
N ASP A 123 -29.42 -3.37 25.38
CA ASP A 123 -30.21 -2.17 25.14
C ASP A 123 -29.59 -1.34 24.02
N ILE A 124 -30.40 -0.85 23.08
CA ILE A 124 -29.95 -0.03 21.96
C ILE A 124 -30.75 1.27 21.92
N LYS A 125 -30.05 2.41 21.81
CA LYS A 125 -30.63 3.73 21.62
C LYS A 125 -30.08 4.41 20.38
N ILE A 126 -30.93 5.22 19.75
CA ILE A 126 -30.62 5.98 18.56
C ILE A 126 -30.32 7.42 18.92
N ALA A 127 -29.18 7.92 18.48
CA ALA A 127 -28.78 9.30 18.60
C ALA A 127 -29.10 10.07 17.31
N LEU A 128 -29.85 11.16 17.43
CA LEU A 128 -30.22 12.07 16.34
C LEU A 128 -29.69 13.47 16.67
N LEU A 129 -28.98 14.09 15.72
CA LEU A 129 -28.50 15.47 15.89
C LEU A 129 -29.68 16.43 15.88
N SER A 130 -29.74 17.34 16.84
CA SER A 130 -30.78 18.37 16.94
C SER A 130 -30.17 19.76 17.15
N ASN A 131 -30.82 20.80 16.62
CA ASN A 131 -30.49 22.18 16.95
C ASN A 131 -30.94 22.54 18.38
N GLN A 132 -30.62 23.76 18.84
CA GLN A 132 -31.00 24.25 20.19
C GLN A 132 -32.52 24.33 20.40
N GLU A 133 -33.32 24.29 19.33
CA GLU A 133 -34.79 24.28 19.35
C GLU A 133 -35.37 22.86 19.32
N GLY A 134 -34.53 21.81 19.31
CA GLY A 134 -34.94 20.41 19.32
C GLY A 134 -35.30 19.82 17.94
N ILE A 135 -35.05 20.55 16.85
CA ILE A 135 -35.31 20.14 15.47
C ILE A 135 -34.13 19.31 14.94
N ILE A 136 -34.42 18.15 14.31
CA ILE A 136 -33.43 17.22 13.77
C ILE A 136 -32.71 17.83 12.54
N MET A 137 -31.38 17.72 12.46
CA MET A 137 -30.55 18.39 11.44
C MET A 137 -30.00 17.46 10.33
N LEU A 138 -29.79 18.01 9.11
CA LEU A 138 -29.23 17.37 7.91
C LEU A 138 -27.74 17.04 8.01
N SER A 139 -27.30 15.85 7.54
CA SER A 139 -25.87 15.51 7.41
C SER A 139 -25.12 16.37 6.41
N ASP A 140 -25.77 16.80 5.31
CA ASP A 140 -25.06 17.37 4.16
C ASP A 140 -24.84 18.89 4.25
N LYS A 141 -25.42 19.57 5.25
CA LYS A 141 -25.08 20.95 5.61
C LYS A 141 -24.13 21.04 6.82
N ILE A 142 -23.59 19.92 7.29
CA ILE A 142 -22.72 19.82 8.47
C ILE A 142 -21.29 19.46 8.03
N ILE A 143 -20.69 20.29 7.16
CA ILE A 143 -19.24 20.23 6.93
C ILE A 143 -18.50 21.05 8.02
N ASP A 144 -19.18 21.93 8.76
CA ASP A 144 -18.58 22.77 9.82
C ASP A 144 -19.25 22.73 11.21
N SER A 145 -20.25 21.88 11.46
CA SER A 145 -20.94 21.81 12.78
C SER A 145 -21.18 20.39 13.30
N GLY A 146 -20.10 19.63 13.51
CA GLY A 146 -20.07 18.52 14.47
C GLY A 146 -21.02 17.35 14.17
N LEU A 147 -20.61 16.47 13.24
CA LEU A 147 -21.13 15.10 13.21
C LEU A 147 -20.98 14.46 14.60
N PHE A 148 -21.96 13.66 15.04
CA PHE A 148 -21.83 12.78 16.20
C PHE A 148 -20.84 11.64 15.86
N HIS A 149 -19.56 11.99 15.76
CA HIS A 149 -18.47 11.13 15.30
C HIS A 149 -17.65 10.55 16.48
N GLN A 150 -18.15 10.72 17.71
CA GLN A 150 -17.47 10.16 18.87
C GLN A 150 -17.63 8.65 18.92
N LYS A 151 -16.51 7.94 18.97
CA LYS A 151 -16.45 6.50 19.16
C LYS A 151 -15.80 6.21 20.50
N ILE A 152 -16.63 5.89 21.47
CA ILE A 152 -16.21 5.52 22.82
C ILE A 152 -16.71 4.12 23.10
N GLY A 153 -15.89 3.27 23.73
CA GLY A 153 -16.35 2.04 24.35
C GLY A 153 -15.80 1.90 25.76
N ILE A 154 -16.60 1.34 26.65
CA ILE A 154 -16.31 1.22 28.08
C ILE A 154 -16.65 -0.20 28.51
N PHE A 155 -15.68 -0.89 29.09
CA PHE A 155 -15.82 -2.25 29.60
C PHE A 155 -15.66 -2.24 31.12
N THR A 156 -16.37 -3.14 31.81
CA THR A 156 -16.22 -3.38 33.25
C THR A 156 -16.06 -4.88 33.49
N ASP A 157 -15.08 -5.28 34.30
CA ASP A 157 -14.89 -6.67 34.73
C ASP A 157 -15.61 -6.99 36.05
N LYS A 158 -15.52 -8.24 36.50
CA LYS A 158 -16.13 -8.73 37.76
C LYS A 158 -15.55 -8.09 39.03
N GLU A 159 -14.36 -7.49 38.95
CA GLU A 159 -13.69 -6.83 40.07
C GLU A 159 -13.98 -5.31 40.11
N GLY A 160 -14.78 -4.80 39.17
CA GLY A 160 -15.08 -3.38 39.05
C GLY A 160 -13.99 -2.55 38.37
N ASN A 161 -12.97 -3.19 37.78
CA ASN A 161 -12.00 -2.49 36.97
C ASN A 161 -12.65 -2.09 35.64
N MET A 162 -12.36 -0.88 35.17
CA MET A 162 -12.90 -0.34 33.93
C MET A 162 -11.80 -0.08 32.90
N ILE A 163 -12.13 -0.31 31.65
CA ILE A 163 -11.31 0.06 30.49
C ILE A 163 -12.18 0.96 29.61
N SER A 164 -11.72 2.16 29.29
CA SER A 164 -12.32 2.96 28.20
C SER A 164 -11.39 3.02 27.00
N PHE A 165 -11.96 3.15 25.82
CA PHE A 165 -11.22 3.46 24.61
C PHE A 165 -11.92 4.52 23.77
N SER A 166 -11.13 5.34 23.09
CA SER A 166 -11.62 6.37 22.17
C SER A 166 -10.64 6.63 21.01
N GLY A 167 -11.16 6.89 19.81
CA GLY A 167 -10.35 7.04 18.60
C GLY A 167 -11.16 7.20 17.31
N SER A 168 -10.50 7.03 16.16
CA SER A 168 -11.12 7.17 14.83
C SER A 168 -11.97 5.96 14.40
N ILE A 169 -11.99 4.89 15.19
CA ILE A 169 -12.42 3.54 14.78
C ILE A 169 -13.80 3.49 14.11
N ASN A 170 -13.83 3.35 12.78
CA ASN A 170 -15.02 2.88 12.07
C ASN A 170 -14.98 1.36 12.07
N GLU A 171 -15.78 0.73 12.94
CA GLU A 171 -15.94 -0.72 13.05
C GLU A 171 -16.63 -1.29 11.79
N THR A 172 -15.92 -1.29 10.66
CA THR A 172 -16.32 -1.94 9.40
C THR A 172 -15.34 -3.06 9.10
N LEU A 173 -15.80 -4.16 8.47
CA LEU A 173 -14.94 -5.33 8.20
C LEU A 173 -13.74 -4.94 7.31
N LEU A 174 -13.96 -3.96 6.42
CA LEU A 174 -12.94 -3.32 5.59
C LEU A 174 -12.04 -2.36 6.39
N GLY A 175 -12.56 -1.67 7.40
CA GLY A 175 -11.79 -0.75 8.25
C GLY A 175 -10.73 -1.41 9.12
N TRP A 176 -10.93 -2.68 9.49
CA TRP A 176 -9.95 -3.44 10.28
C TRP A 176 -8.85 -4.10 9.44
N GLN A 177 -8.99 -4.11 8.11
CA GLN A 177 -8.01 -4.71 7.18
C GLN A 177 -7.43 -3.74 6.15
N ARG A 178 -8.08 -2.58 5.89
CA ARG A 178 -7.67 -1.61 4.86
C ARG A 178 -7.62 -0.15 5.34
N ASN A 179 -8.42 0.27 6.33
CA ASN A 179 -8.32 1.63 6.85
C ASN A 179 -7.27 1.71 7.96
N VAL A 180 -6.57 2.84 8.03
CA VAL A 180 -5.70 3.19 9.16
C VAL A 180 -6.58 3.70 10.28
N GLU A 181 -6.89 2.83 11.23
CA GLU A 181 -7.71 3.13 12.40
C GLU A 181 -6.85 3.07 13.66
N GLU A 182 -6.96 4.08 14.52
CA GLU A 182 -6.21 4.15 15.77
C GLU A 182 -7.15 4.52 16.93
N PHE A 183 -6.96 3.87 18.07
CA PHE A 183 -7.61 4.27 19.32
C PHE A 183 -6.69 4.14 20.52
N LYS A 184 -6.95 4.97 21.52
CA LYS A 184 -6.25 4.97 22.81
C LYS A 184 -7.06 4.20 23.83
N VAL A 185 -6.36 3.54 24.75
CA VAL A 185 -6.95 2.71 25.81
C VAL A 185 -6.55 3.27 27.17
N PHE A 186 -7.55 3.51 28.01
CA PHE A 186 -7.41 4.04 29.36
C PHE A 186 -7.89 3.00 30.36
N ARG A 187 -7.17 2.83 31.47
CA ARG A 187 -7.43 1.80 32.48
C ARG A 187 -7.69 2.44 33.84
N SER A 188 -8.77 2.07 34.50
CA SER A 188 -9.19 2.71 35.75
C SER A 188 -8.24 2.50 36.92
N TRP A 189 -7.39 1.47 36.84
CA TRP A 189 -6.39 1.14 37.87
C TRP A 189 -5.02 1.80 37.64
N ILE A 190 -4.91 2.67 36.63
CA ILE A 190 -3.73 3.52 36.41
C ILE A 190 -4.16 4.96 36.71
N ASP A 191 -3.58 5.57 37.75
CA ASP A 191 -4.05 6.85 38.30
C ASP A 191 -4.20 7.96 37.24
N VAL A 192 -3.18 8.13 36.38
CA VAL A 192 -3.18 9.14 35.31
C VAL A 192 -4.18 8.85 34.17
N GLU A 193 -4.70 7.63 34.08
CA GLU A 193 -5.65 7.22 33.04
C GLU A 193 -7.09 7.17 33.54
N ASN A 194 -7.28 6.99 34.85
CA ASN A 194 -8.59 6.87 35.48
C ASN A 194 -9.45 8.11 35.27
N GLU A 195 -8.85 9.30 35.17
CA GLU A 195 -9.57 10.52 34.84
C GLU A 195 -10.25 10.45 33.46
N TYR A 196 -9.58 9.90 32.45
CA TYR A 196 -10.15 9.70 31.12
C TYR A 196 -11.29 8.69 31.13
N VAL A 197 -11.13 7.59 31.87
CA VAL A 197 -12.20 6.58 32.03
C VAL A 197 -13.46 7.19 32.65
N LYS A 198 -13.29 8.02 33.69
CA LYS A 198 -14.41 8.71 34.36
C LYS A 198 -15.09 9.71 33.43
N GLU A 199 -14.34 10.48 32.65
CA GLU A 199 -14.90 11.44 31.70
C GLU A 199 -15.65 10.75 30.54
N ASP A 200 -15.10 9.65 30.02
CA ASP A 200 -15.77 8.83 29.00
C ASP A 200 -17.09 8.25 29.54
N LEU A 201 -17.11 7.75 30.78
CA LEU A 201 -18.32 7.22 31.42
C LEU A 201 -19.38 8.30 31.66
N LYS A 202 -19.01 9.44 32.25
CA LYS A 202 -19.93 10.59 32.43
C LYS A 202 -20.55 11.01 31.10
N LYS A 203 -19.74 11.02 30.03
CA LYS A 203 -20.19 11.39 28.70
C LYS A 203 -21.18 10.38 28.14
N PHE A 204 -20.90 9.08 28.27
CA PHE A 204 -21.82 8.03 27.88
C PHE A 204 -23.16 8.16 28.62
N GLU A 205 -23.13 8.33 29.94
CA GLU A 205 -24.34 8.48 30.77
C GLU A 205 -25.16 9.72 30.40
N LYS A 206 -24.50 10.85 30.11
CA LYS A 206 -25.15 12.07 29.62
C LYS A 206 -25.95 11.82 28.34
N TYR A 207 -25.37 11.11 27.37
CA TYR A 207 -26.08 10.74 26.15
C TYR A 207 -27.18 9.71 26.40
N TRP A 208 -26.89 8.66 27.18
CA TRP A 208 -27.82 7.58 27.49
C TRP A 208 -29.10 8.05 28.19
N SER A 209 -28.96 9.07 29.05
CA SER A 209 -30.05 9.74 29.79
C SER A 209 -30.74 10.85 29.01
N ASN A 210 -30.39 11.07 27.73
CA ASN A 210 -30.94 12.11 26.87
C ASN A 210 -30.77 13.55 27.44
N ASN A 211 -29.65 13.81 28.12
CA ASN A 211 -29.32 15.11 28.74
C ASN A 211 -28.34 15.95 27.89
N ALA A 212 -28.22 15.65 26.60
CA ALA A 212 -27.39 16.41 25.68
C ALA A 212 -28.17 17.56 25.03
N THR A 213 -27.51 18.70 24.85
CA THR A 213 -28.15 19.94 24.36
C THR A 213 -28.34 19.97 22.84
N ASN A 214 -27.58 19.17 22.10
CA ASN A 214 -27.54 19.13 20.64
C ASN A 214 -27.76 17.72 20.08
N LEU A 215 -28.27 16.81 20.91
CA LEU A 215 -28.46 15.42 20.55
C LEU A 215 -29.71 14.88 21.24
N LYS A 216 -30.63 14.33 20.47
CA LYS A 216 -31.80 13.61 20.96
C LYS A 216 -31.53 12.12 20.90
N VAL A 217 -31.52 11.46 22.06
CA VAL A 217 -31.30 10.01 22.19
C VAL A 217 -32.61 9.32 22.56
N ILE A 218 -33.07 8.43 21.69
CA ILE A 218 -34.35 7.72 21.81
C ILE A 218 -34.14 6.21 21.81
N GLU A 219 -35.09 5.45 22.36
CA GLU A 219 -35.07 3.99 22.25
C GLU A 219 -35.24 3.54 20.79
N ILE A 220 -34.67 2.39 20.43
CA ILE A 220 -34.99 1.80 19.12
C ILE A 220 -36.48 1.45 19.03
N PRO A 221 -37.12 1.60 17.86
CA PRO A 221 -38.49 1.16 17.67
C PRO A 221 -38.70 -0.32 18.00
N GLU A 222 -39.83 -0.65 18.60
CA GLU A 222 -40.17 -2.02 19.00
C GLU A 222 -40.26 -2.96 17.79
N ALA A 223 -40.69 -2.47 16.62
CA ALA A 223 -40.73 -3.25 15.38
C ALA A 223 -39.33 -3.75 14.96
N ILE A 224 -38.31 -2.90 15.05
CA ILE A 224 -36.92 -3.24 14.75
C ILE A 224 -36.35 -4.19 15.80
N LYS A 225 -36.66 -3.96 17.08
CA LYS A 225 -36.29 -4.88 18.18
C LYS A 225 -36.84 -6.29 17.92
N GLN A 226 -38.11 -6.40 17.54
CA GLN A 226 -38.73 -7.68 17.17
C GLN A 226 -38.13 -8.28 15.90
N LYS A 227 -37.75 -7.48 14.91
CA LYS A 227 -37.08 -7.95 13.68
C LYS A 227 -35.73 -8.58 14.00
N LEU A 228 -34.91 -7.93 14.84
CA LEU A 228 -33.62 -8.46 15.30
C LEU A 228 -33.78 -9.76 16.11
N VAL A 229 -34.88 -9.91 16.85
CA VAL A 229 -35.19 -11.18 17.54
C VAL A 229 -35.65 -12.25 16.55
N LYS A 230 -36.47 -11.90 15.55
CA LYS A 230 -37.04 -12.85 14.57
C LYS A 230 -36.01 -13.44 13.60
N ILE A 231 -34.94 -12.71 13.29
CA ILE A 231 -33.85 -13.23 12.44
C ILE A 231 -33.07 -14.36 13.10
N VAL A 232 -33.13 -14.48 14.43
CA VAL A 232 -32.42 -15.50 15.19
C VAL A 232 -33.07 -16.86 14.92
N PRO A 233 -32.32 -17.86 14.41
CA PRO A 233 -32.83 -19.22 14.28
C PRO A 233 -33.34 -19.76 15.63
N LYS A 234 -34.46 -20.51 15.63
CA LYS A 234 -35.02 -21.08 16.87
C LYS A 234 -34.03 -21.97 17.63
N ASP A 235 -33.17 -22.67 16.88
CA ASP A 235 -32.13 -23.56 17.42
C ASP A 235 -30.75 -22.89 17.43
N PHE A 236 -30.68 -21.56 17.49
CA PHE A 236 -29.42 -20.84 17.51
C PHE A 236 -28.63 -21.15 18.80
N ASP A 237 -27.61 -21.99 18.66
CA ASP A 237 -26.63 -22.23 19.72
C ASP A 237 -25.63 -21.08 19.76
N ILE A 238 -25.61 -20.33 20.87
CA ILE A 238 -24.65 -19.24 21.07
C ILE A 238 -23.20 -19.73 21.04
N ASN A 239 -22.96 -21.00 21.40
CA ASN A 239 -21.62 -21.59 21.33
C ASN A 239 -21.19 -21.89 19.89
N SER A 240 -22.08 -21.84 18.90
CA SER A 240 -21.68 -21.88 17.49
C SER A 240 -20.71 -20.76 17.13
N LEU A 241 -20.75 -19.63 17.86
CA LEU A 241 -19.78 -18.55 17.70
C LEU A 241 -18.36 -18.95 18.09
N GLU A 242 -18.16 -20.03 18.86
CA GLU A 242 -16.83 -20.55 19.17
C GLU A 242 -16.02 -20.87 17.92
N LYS A 243 -16.64 -21.16 16.77
CA LYS A 243 -15.92 -21.33 15.50
C LYS A 243 -15.17 -20.06 15.08
N TRP A 244 -15.64 -18.89 15.50
CA TRP A 244 -14.98 -17.60 15.29
C TRP A 244 -13.92 -17.29 16.36
N TYR A 245 -13.98 -17.96 17.52
CA TYR A 245 -13.07 -17.78 18.66
C TYR A 245 -12.02 -18.88 18.84
N LYS A 246 -12.19 -20.04 18.18
CA LYS A 246 -11.25 -21.15 18.22
C LYS A 246 -10.04 -20.82 17.36
N LYS A 247 -9.04 -20.25 18.01
CA LYS A 247 -7.64 -20.59 17.79
C LYS A 247 -6.98 -20.82 19.12
N ASP A 248 -6.65 -22.08 19.37
CA ASP A 248 -5.82 -22.56 20.46
C ASP A 248 -4.59 -21.66 20.68
N SER A 249 -4.37 -21.35 21.96
CA SER A 249 -3.15 -21.27 22.79
C SER A 249 -1.73 -21.37 22.20
N ASP A 250 -1.51 -21.20 20.91
CA ASP A 250 -0.19 -21.03 20.32
C ASP A 250 -0.12 -19.67 19.64
N ASN A 251 0.71 -18.79 20.22
CA ASN A 251 1.18 -17.55 19.59
C ASN A 251 1.89 -17.85 18.26
N LYS A 252 1.12 -18.06 17.19
CA LYS A 252 1.56 -17.88 15.82
C LYS A 252 0.62 -16.87 15.19
N VAL A 253 1.09 -15.62 15.14
CA VAL A 253 0.75 -14.61 14.13
C VAL A 253 0.22 -15.32 12.89
N LYS A 254 -1.00 -15.00 12.43
CA LYS A 254 -1.56 -15.57 11.19
C LYS A 254 -0.49 -15.43 10.10
N LYS A 255 0.18 -16.55 9.78
CA LYS A 255 1.29 -16.57 8.84
C LYS A 255 0.72 -16.18 7.48
N ILE A 256 1.31 -15.16 6.85
CA ILE A 256 0.90 -14.75 5.51
C ILE A 256 0.98 -15.98 4.60
N THR A 257 -0.15 -16.33 3.99
CA THR A 257 -0.21 -17.43 3.03
C THR A 257 0.18 -16.89 1.66
N LEU A 258 1.15 -17.54 1.03
CA LEU A 258 1.64 -17.18 -0.29
C LEU A 258 0.64 -17.60 -1.37
N PHE A 259 0.49 -16.76 -2.39
CA PHE A 259 -0.25 -17.09 -3.60
C PHE A 259 0.40 -18.25 -4.36
N GLU A 260 -0.37 -18.90 -5.22
CA GLU A 260 0.10 -20.00 -6.07
C GLU A 260 1.32 -19.59 -6.91
N HIS A 261 1.27 -18.44 -7.58
CA HIS A 261 2.36 -17.91 -8.40
C HIS A 261 3.64 -17.62 -7.60
N GLN A 262 3.51 -17.29 -6.31
CA GLN A 262 4.65 -17.11 -5.42
C GLN A 262 5.24 -18.46 -5.01
N ASN A 263 4.39 -19.46 -4.73
CA ASN A 263 4.83 -20.82 -4.44
C ASN A 263 5.51 -21.47 -5.66
N GLU A 264 4.97 -21.27 -6.86
CA GLU A 264 5.56 -21.70 -8.12
C GLU A 264 6.96 -21.09 -8.31
N ALA A 265 7.09 -19.77 -8.10
CA ALA A 265 8.38 -19.09 -8.19
C ALA A 265 9.42 -19.68 -7.22
N ILE A 266 9.00 -20.01 -5.99
CA ILE A 266 9.87 -20.65 -5.00
C ILE A 266 10.21 -22.08 -5.44
N ASN A 267 9.24 -22.88 -5.90
CA ASN A 267 9.46 -24.25 -6.37
C ASN A 267 10.47 -24.30 -7.53
N ASN A 268 10.38 -23.36 -8.48
CA ASN A 268 11.32 -23.28 -9.61
C ASN A 268 12.73 -22.91 -9.15
N TRP A 269 12.84 -22.00 -8.18
CA TRP A 269 14.11 -21.66 -7.56
C TRP A 269 14.73 -22.84 -6.80
N GLU A 270 13.94 -23.58 -6.03
CA GLU A 270 14.38 -24.80 -5.33
C GLU A 270 14.86 -25.88 -6.32
N SER A 271 14.10 -26.09 -7.40
CA SER A 271 14.43 -27.03 -8.47
C SER A 271 15.70 -26.64 -9.23
N ASN A 272 16.03 -25.34 -9.26
CA ASN A 272 17.27 -24.82 -9.84
C ASN A 272 18.41 -24.73 -8.81
N ASN A 273 18.48 -25.70 -7.89
CA ASN A 273 19.49 -25.79 -6.83
C ASN A 273 19.58 -24.52 -5.97
N PHE A 274 18.43 -23.87 -5.71
CA PHE A 274 18.33 -22.68 -4.87
C PHE A 274 19.21 -21.52 -5.37
N ARG A 275 19.38 -21.44 -6.69
CA ARG A 275 20.05 -20.37 -7.41
C ARG A 275 19.13 -19.88 -8.52
N GLY A 276 18.81 -18.60 -8.55
CA GLY A 276 18.13 -18.03 -9.69
C GLY A 276 17.66 -16.60 -9.45
N ILE A 277 17.11 -16.02 -10.51
CA ILE A 277 16.48 -14.72 -10.48
C ILE A 277 14.97 -14.88 -10.65
N ILE A 278 14.19 -14.32 -9.73
CA ILE A 278 12.75 -14.21 -9.82
C ILE A 278 12.41 -12.81 -10.37
N SER A 279 11.83 -12.78 -11.56
CA SER A 279 11.34 -11.57 -12.21
C SER A 279 9.86 -11.37 -11.88
N MET A 280 9.50 -10.36 -11.10
CA MET A 280 8.11 -10.09 -10.72
C MET A 280 7.78 -8.62 -10.84
N ALA A 281 6.68 -8.33 -11.53
CA ALA A 281 6.11 -6.99 -11.64
C ALA A 281 5.85 -6.39 -10.25
N THR A 282 5.90 -5.05 -10.16
CA THR A 282 5.63 -4.34 -8.92
C THR A 282 4.24 -4.64 -8.39
N GLY A 283 4.10 -4.79 -7.07
CA GLY A 283 2.80 -5.03 -6.44
C GLY A 283 2.31 -6.47 -6.41
N THR A 284 3.04 -7.42 -7.01
CA THR A 284 2.64 -8.84 -7.11
C THR A 284 3.17 -9.72 -5.97
N GLY A 285 3.77 -9.10 -4.94
CA GLY A 285 4.26 -9.78 -3.74
C GLY A 285 5.71 -10.29 -3.82
N LYS A 286 6.58 -9.64 -4.59
CA LYS A 286 8.02 -9.97 -4.71
C LYS A 286 8.72 -10.17 -3.34
N THR A 287 8.51 -9.23 -2.42
CA THR A 287 9.09 -9.28 -1.06
C THR A 287 8.60 -10.51 -0.29
N TYR A 288 7.30 -10.80 -0.28
CA TYR A 288 6.76 -11.97 0.42
C TYR A 288 7.19 -13.30 -0.23
N THR A 289 7.35 -13.34 -1.56
CA THR A 289 7.92 -14.51 -2.26
C THR A 289 9.31 -14.82 -1.75
N ALA A 290 10.17 -13.81 -1.61
CA ALA A 290 11.52 -14.00 -1.10
C ALA A 290 11.56 -14.40 0.38
N ILE A 291 10.70 -13.80 1.23
CA ILE A 291 10.58 -14.19 2.63
C ILE A 291 10.10 -15.65 2.73
N GLY A 292 9.16 -16.05 1.86
CA GLY A 292 8.71 -17.43 1.72
C GLY A 292 9.82 -18.41 1.34
N ALA A 293 10.68 -18.02 0.39
CA ALA A 293 11.85 -18.79 0.00
C ALA A 293 12.81 -18.99 1.18
N ILE A 294 13.08 -17.92 1.96
CA ILE A 294 13.88 -17.99 3.18
C ILE A 294 13.21 -18.94 4.20
N ASP A 295 11.91 -18.80 4.43
CA ASP A 295 11.16 -19.63 5.38
C ASP A 295 11.27 -21.14 5.07
N ARG A 296 11.27 -21.52 3.79
CA ARG A 296 11.44 -22.93 3.41
C ARG A 296 12.83 -23.47 3.75
N ILE A 297 13.89 -22.69 3.55
CA ILE A 297 15.25 -23.10 3.92
C ILE A 297 15.42 -23.18 5.44
N LEU A 298 14.86 -22.20 6.18
CA LEU A 298 14.96 -22.15 7.64
C LEU A 298 14.25 -23.31 8.36
N LYS A 299 13.42 -24.09 7.68
CA LYS A 299 12.77 -25.29 8.25
C LYS A 299 13.74 -26.45 8.46
N ASN A 300 14.91 -26.45 7.80
CA ASN A 300 15.90 -27.50 8.04
C ASN A 300 16.57 -27.29 9.42
N ASN A 301 17.16 -28.34 9.99
CA ASN A 301 17.76 -28.29 11.33
C ASN A 301 19.19 -27.69 11.36
N GLN A 302 19.68 -27.13 10.26
CA GLN A 302 21.02 -26.55 10.17
C GLN A 302 21.06 -25.12 10.74
N LYS A 303 22.28 -24.57 10.83
CA LYS A 303 22.47 -23.16 11.19
C LYS A 303 22.41 -22.31 9.93
N HIS A 304 21.76 -21.15 9.98
CA HIS A 304 21.62 -20.28 8.81
C HIS A 304 22.17 -18.88 9.05
N PHE A 305 22.87 -18.37 8.06
CA PHE A 305 23.25 -16.96 7.95
C PHE A 305 22.58 -16.36 6.72
N VAL A 306 21.60 -15.48 6.95
CA VAL A 306 20.74 -14.94 5.91
C VAL A 306 21.07 -13.48 5.68
N VAL A 307 21.27 -13.09 4.42
CA VAL A 307 21.52 -11.71 4.02
C VAL A 307 20.43 -11.27 3.06
N ILE A 308 19.71 -10.22 3.42
CA ILE A 308 18.82 -9.49 2.52
C ILE A 308 19.53 -8.19 2.14
N SER A 309 19.79 -8.00 0.85
CA SER A 309 20.46 -6.82 0.32
C SER A 309 19.49 -5.94 -0.45
N VAL A 310 19.43 -4.65 -0.12
CA VAL A 310 18.51 -3.66 -0.71
C VAL A 310 19.27 -2.46 -1.28
N PRO A 311 18.72 -1.74 -2.27
CA PRO A 311 19.45 -0.61 -2.89
C PRO A 311 19.55 0.62 -1.98
N TYR A 312 18.57 0.88 -1.12
CA TYR A 312 18.47 2.10 -0.33
C TYR A 312 18.17 1.84 1.15
N SER A 313 18.60 2.76 2.03
CA SER A 313 18.46 2.59 3.49
C SER A 313 17.00 2.57 3.96
N HIS A 314 16.10 3.33 3.33
CA HIS A 314 14.68 3.35 3.69
C HIS A 314 13.99 1.98 3.48
N LEU A 315 14.44 1.16 2.53
CA LEU A 315 13.90 -0.17 2.27
C LEU A 315 14.24 -1.17 3.38
N ILE A 316 15.25 -0.89 4.21
CA ILE A 316 15.64 -1.78 5.32
C ILE A 316 14.50 -1.92 6.32
N GLU A 317 13.85 -0.82 6.68
CA GLU A 317 12.70 -0.86 7.59
C GLU A 317 11.48 -1.52 6.93
N GLN A 318 11.25 -1.26 5.64
CA GLN A 318 10.17 -1.89 4.89
C GLN A 318 10.31 -3.42 4.85
N TRP A 319 11.51 -3.93 4.58
CA TRP A 319 11.81 -5.35 4.62
C TRP A 319 11.68 -5.93 6.03
N ASN A 320 12.22 -5.24 7.05
CA ASN A 320 12.09 -5.64 8.44
C ASN A 320 10.62 -5.77 8.88
N ASN A 321 9.77 -4.82 8.49
CA ASN A 321 8.34 -4.87 8.76
C ASN A 321 7.65 -6.01 8.01
N SER A 322 8.01 -6.24 6.75
CA SER A 322 7.46 -7.36 5.95
C SER A 322 7.82 -8.72 6.55
N ILE A 323 9.04 -8.89 7.05
CA ILE A 323 9.52 -10.10 7.73
C ILE A 323 8.70 -10.36 9.01
N LYS A 324 8.47 -9.32 9.81
CA LYS A 324 7.64 -9.39 11.02
C LYS A 324 6.18 -9.75 10.68
N LYS A 325 5.59 -9.07 9.70
CA LYS A 325 4.21 -9.32 9.23
C LYS A 325 4.04 -10.74 8.68
N PHE A 326 5.04 -11.25 7.95
CA PHE A 326 5.05 -12.63 7.47
C PHE A 326 5.12 -13.65 8.62
N GLY A 327 5.73 -13.28 9.76
CA GLY A 327 5.97 -14.20 10.87
C GLY A 327 7.16 -15.13 10.63
N LEU A 328 8.20 -14.64 9.95
CA LEU A 328 9.43 -15.41 9.73
C LEU A 328 10.13 -15.67 11.07
N ASN A 329 10.37 -16.94 11.41
CA ASN A 329 11.00 -17.30 12.67
C ASN A 329 12.53 -17.17 12.59
N VAL A 330 13.04 -16.03 13.05
CA VAL A 330 14.48 -15.75 13.15
C VAL A 330 14.88 -15.37 14.57
N ASN A 331 16.03 -15.84 15.05
CA ASN A 331 16.50 -15.54 16.41
C ASN A 331 16.92 -14.07 16.54
N PHE A 332 17.60 -13.53 15.52
CA PHE A 332 18.04 -12.14 15.50
C PHE A 332 18.00 -11.54 14.10
N ILE A 333 17.66 -10.25 14.04
CA ILE A 333 17.75 -9.41 12.84
C ILE A 333 18.73 -8.27 13.11
N VAL A 334 19.74 -8.10 12.26
CA VAL A 334 20.69 -6.97 12.33
C VAL A 334 20.54 -6.09 11.09
N LYS A 335 20.41 -4.78 11.31
CA LYS A 335 20.29 -3.79 10.21
C LYS A 335 21.66 -3.18 9.92
N CYS A 336 22.22 -3.47 8.75
CA CYS A 336 23.59 -3.13 8.36
C CYS A 336 23.60 -2.03 7.28
N PHE A 337 23.69 -0.77 7.72
CA PHE A 337 23.69 0.41 6.85
C PHE A 337 24.45 1.58 7.50
N SER A 338 24.81 2.58 6.69
CA SER A 338 25.69 3.70 7.08
C SER A 338 25.24 4.45 8.34
N GLU A 339 23.94 4.65 8.50
CA GLU A 339 23.35 5.43 9.59
C GLU A 339 23.34 4.65 10.92
N ASN A 340 23.39 3.31 10.87
CA ASN A 340 23.52 2.47 12.07
C ASN A 340 24.98 2.24 12.46
N ARG A 341 25.61 3.19 13.16
CA ARG A 341 27.05 3.11 13.51
C ARG A 341 27.47 1.85 14.31
N LYS A 342 26.55 1.18 15.00
CA LYS A 342 26.83 0.00 15.83
C LYS A 342 26.65 -1.35 15.12
N TRP A 343 26.19 -1.35 13.86
CA TRP A 343 25.86 -2.59 13.14
C TRP A 343 27.03 -3.58 13.11
N HIS A 344 28.26 -3.11 12.95
CA HIS A 344 29.44 -3.97 12.82
C HIS A 344 29.76 -4.70 14.13
N SER A 345 29.71 -4.01 15.26
CA SER A 345 29.90 -4.63 16.59
C SER A 345 28.78 -5.58 16.95
N ASP A 346 27.52 -5.20 16.66
CA ASP A 346 26.36 -6.05 16.92
C ASP A 346 26.40 -7.33 16.07
N LEU A 347 26.72 -7.19 14.78
CA LEU A 347 26.85 -8.33 13.88
C LEU A 347 27.95 -9.29 14.32
N LYS A 348 29.14 -8.79 14.68
CA LYS A 348 30.22 -9.63 15.24
C LYS A 348 29.78 -10.40 16.48
N ARG A 349 29.00 -9.76 17.37
CA ARG A 349 28.45 -10.42 18.57
C ARG A 349 27.50 -11.56 18.20
N TYR A 350 26.55 -11.33 17.29
CA TYR A 350 25.56 -12.36 16.93
C TYR A 350 26.14 -13.47 16.04
N VAL A 351 27.11 -13.16 15.19
CA VAL A 351 27.86 -14.18 14.42
C VAL A 351 28.61 -15.12 15.36
N ARG A 352 29.24 -14.62 16.42
CA ARG A 352 29.85 -15.49 17.44
C ARG A 352 28.82 -16.41 18.10
N LYS A 353 27.62 -15.93 18.43
CA LYS A 353 26.54 -16.77 18.97
C LYS A 353 26.12 -17.86 17.99
N LEU A 354 26.02 -17.55 16.70
CA LEU A 354 25.72 -18.52 15.64
C LEU A 354 26.82 -19.58 15.53
N LEU A 355 28.09 -19.17 15.50
CA LEU A 355 29.24 -20.07 15.43
C LEU A 355 29.32 -21.01 16.64
N LEU A 356 28.98 -20.52 17.83
CA LEU A 356 28.90 -21.30 19.08
C LEU A 356 27.62 -22.16 19.18
N GLY A 357 26.69 -22.07 18.22
CA GLY A 357 25.44 -22.83 18.24
C GLY A 357 24.41 -22.35 19.27
N GLN A 358 24.58 -21.16 19.84
CA GLN A 358 23.62 -20.57 20.80
C GLN A 358 22.34 -20.09 20.11
N ILE A 359 22.41 -19.85 18.81
CA ILE A 359 21.27 -19.53 17.94
C ILE A 359 21.34 -20.39 16.69
N LYS A 360 20.18 -20.67 16.10
CA LYS A 360 20.10 -21.46 14.86
C LYS A 360 20.19 -20.57 13.63
N ASN A 361 19.62 -19.36 13.66
CA ASN A 361 19.62 -18.50 12.48
C ASN A 361 19.86 -17.04 12.83
N LEU A 362 20.56 -16.36 11.92
CA LEU A 362 20.86 -14.94 12.01
C LEU A 362 20.53 -14.30 10.66
N LEU A 363 19.63 -13.31 10.68
CA LEU A 363 19.26 -12.55 9.49
C LEU A 363 19.87 -11.16 9.56
N ILE A 364 20.43 -10.69 8.45
CA ILE A 364 20.83 -9.30 8.29
C ILE A 364 20.08 -8.67 7.12
N ILE A 365 19.77 -7.38 7.26
CA ILE A 365 19.25 -6.56 6.18
C ILE A 365 20.26 -5.44 5.94
N SER A 366 20.80 -5.36 4.73
CA SER A 366 21.92 -4.48 4.41
C SER A 366 21.69 -3.71 3.12
N THR A 367 22.26 -2.51 3.00
CA THR A 367 22.33 -1.87 1.68
C THR A 367 23.31 -2.61 0.77
N HIS A 368 23.14 -2.54 -0.56
CA HIS A 368 24.09 -3.13 -1.52
C HIS A 368 25.52 -2.66 -1.27
N ASP A 369 25.72 -1.37 -0.96
CA ASP A 369 27.05 -0.81 -0.70
C ASP A 369 27.66 -1.32 0.61
N THR A 370 26.83 -1.54 1.64
CA THR A 370 27.31 -2.07 2.92
C THR A 370 27.67 -3.56 2.79
N LEU A 371 26.91 -4.33 2.01
CA LEU A 371 27.18 -5.75 1.76
C LEU A 371 28.58 -5.97 1.17
N VAL A 372 29.01 -5.11 0.25
CA VAL A 372 30.30 -5.22 -0.44
C VAL A 372 31.44 -4.46 0.24
N SER A 373 31.20 -3.90 1.43
CA SER A 373 32.21 -3.16 2.20
C SER A 373 33.25 -4.09 2.84
N ASP A 374 34.47 -3.59 3.07
CA ASP A 374 35.53 -4.36 3.72
C ASP A 374 35.16 -4.84 5.13
N LYS A 375 34.38 -4.03 5.86
CA LYS A 375 33.84 -4.40 7.18
C LYS A 375 32.90 -5.61 7.11
N MET A 376 32.09 -5.71 6.06
CA MET A 376 31.22 -6.87 5.86
C MET A 376 32.04 -8.09 5.43
N LYS A 377 33.01 -7.91 4.53
CA LYS A 377 33.91 -8.99 4.11
C LYS A 377 34.65 -9.62 5.28
N ASP A 378 35.19 -8.82 6.20
CA ASP A 378 35.83 -9.30 7.43
C ASP A 378 34.92 -10.25 8.22
N ILE A 379 33.63 -9.95 8.30
CA ILE A 379 32.66 -10.81 8.99
C ILE A 379 32.36 -12.08 8.16
N LEU A 380 32.14 -11.94 6.86
CA LEU A 380 31.81 -13.06 5.97
C LEU A 380 32.94 -14.09 5.89
N LEU A 381 34.20 -13.66 5.92
CA LEU A 381 35.37 -14.57 5.93
C LEU A 381 35.42 -15.47 7.17
N ASN A 382 34.76 -15.09 8.26
CA ASN A 382 34.74 -15.84 9.52
C ASN A 382 33.55 -16.81 9.63
N ILE A 383 32.64 -16.84 8.65
CA ILE A 383 31.52 -17.79 8.62
C ILE A 383 32.04 -19.16 8.17
N LYS A 384 31.74 -20.20 8.96
CA LYS A 384 32.18 -21.57 8.70
C LYS A 384 31.32 -22.27 7.64
N THR A 385 31.88 -23.30 7.03
CA THR A 385 31.24 -24.10 5.96
C THR A 385 30.07 -24.96 6.45
N ASP A 386 29.95 -25.23 7.75
CA ASP A 386 28.80 -25.93 8.35
C ASP A 386 27.56 -25.03 8.52
N ILE A 387 27.67 -23.74 8.20
CA ILE A 387 26.58 -22.77 8.24
C ILE A 387 26.05 -22.57 6.83
N GLU A 388 24.75 -22.77 6.65
CA GLU A 388 24.05 -22.52 5.40
C GLU A 388 23.91 -21.01 5.17
N THR A 389 24.41 -20.52 4.05
CA THR A 389 24.47 -19.08 3.72
C THR A 389 23.49 -18.74 2.60
N ILE A 390 22.64 -17.73 2.85
CA ILE A 390 21.59 -17.30 1.93
C ILE A 390 21.82 -15.83 1.58
N LEU A 391 21.80 -15.49 0.29
CA LEU A 391 21.72 -14.12 -0.20
C LEU A 391 20.42 -13.91 -0.97
N VAL A 392 19.60 -12.98 -0.50
CA VAL A 392 18.48 -12.40 -1.23
C VAL A 392 18.87 -10.99 -1.64
N ALA A 393 18.96 -10.74 -2.95
CA ALA A 393 19.29 -9.44 -3.50
C ALA A 393 18.03 -8.81 -4.11
N ASP A 394 17.46 -7.83 -3.42
CA ASP A 394 16.40 -7.00 -3.99
C ASP A 394 16.98 -6.09 -5.07
N GLU A 395 16.21 -5.81 -6.12
CA GLU A 395 16.67 -5.04 -7.27
C GLU A 395 18.03 -5.55 -7.79
N VAL A 396 18.15 -6.87 -7.97
CA VAL A 396 19.42 -7.60 -8.17
C VAL A 396 20.34 -7.02 -9.24
N HIS A 397 19.77 -6.40 -10.28
CA HIS A 397 20.59 -5.76 -11.30
C HIS A 397 21.54 -4.74 -10.67
N SER A 398 21.19 -3.96 -9.62
CA SER A 398 22.10 -2.95 -9.03
C SER A 398 23.36 -3.54 -8.41
N ILE A 399 23.38 -4.83 -8.08
CA ILE A 399 24.57 -5.54 -7.58
C ILE A 399 25.58 -5.80 -8.71
N GLY A 400 25.14 -5.89 -9.97
CA GLY A 400 26.01 -6.16 -11.11
C GLY A 400 26.90 -5.00 -11.57
N SER A 401 26.96 -3.86 -10.85
CA SER A 401 27.89 -2.77 -11.20
C SER A 401 29.35 -3.16 -10.94
N LEU A 402 30.29 -2.60 -11.73
CA LEU A 402 31.74 -2.91 -11.68
C LEU A 402 32.29 -2.93 -10.24
N LYS A 403 32.08 -1.86 -9.47
CA LYS A 403 32.57 -1.73 -8.10
C LYS A 403 31.98 -2.76 -7.11
N ARG A 404 30.75 -3.20 -7.34
CA ARG A 404 30.02 -4.11 -6.42
C ARG A 404 30.33 -5.56 -6.74
N ARG A 405 30.43 -5.94 -8.01
CA ARG A 405 30.73 -7.31 -8.43
C ARG A 405 32.11 -7.78 -7.95
N GLU A 406 33.12 -6.91 -7.96
CA GLU A 406 34.50 -7.23 -7.53
C GLU A 406 34.58 -7.64 -6.05
N ASN A 407 33.62 -7.16 -5.26
CA ASN A 407 33.64 -7.25 -3.81
C ASN A 407 32.54 -8.16 -3.25
N LEU A 408 31.76 -8.81 -4.12
CA LEU A 408 30.69 -9.71 -3.73
C LEU A 408 31.26 -11.09 -3.33
N SER A 409 30.97 -11.53 -2.11
CA SER A 409 31.53 -12.76 -1.57
C SER A 409 30.88 -14.02 -2.15
N ASN A 410 31.68 -15.01 -2.56
CA ASN A 410 31.19 -16.29 -3.05
C ASN A 410 30.67 -17.25 -1.96
N ILE A 411 30.73 -16.86 -0.69
CA ILE A 411 30.34 -17.73 0.43
C ILE A 411 28.87 -18.14 0.40
N PHE A 412 27.99 -17.38 -0.25
CA PHE A 412 26.56 -17.66 -0.31
C PHE A 412 26.26 -18.90 -1.14
N ARG A 413 25.79 -19.97 -0.51
CA ARG A 413 25.39 -21.21 -1.18
C ARG A 413 24.10 -21.02 -1.95
N TYR A 414 23.10 -20.44 -1.28
CA TYR A 414 21.78 -20.15 -1.79
C TYR A 414 21.69 -18.69 -2.23
N ARG A 415 21.23 -18.44 -3.45
CA ARG A 415 21.28 -17.13 -4.08
C ARG A 415 19.98 -16.84 -4.80
N LEU A 416 19.27 -15.82 -4.34
CA LEU A 416 18.01 -15.38 -4.92
C LEU A 416 18.14 -13.92 -5.36
N GLY A 417 18.07 -13.69 -6.66
CA GLY A 417 17.93 -12.36 -7.23
C GLY A 417 16.46 -11.99 -7.38
N LEU A 418 16.09 -10.76 -7.04
CA LEU A 418 14.74 -10.24 -7.25
C LEU A 418 14.81 -9.03 -8.17
N SER A 419 13.97 -8.99 -9.20
CA SER A 419 13.80 -7.77 -10.00
C SER A 419 12.43 -7.72 -10.66
N ALA A 420 12.00 -6.55 -11.10
CA ALA A 420 10.89 -6.47 -12.07
C ALA A 420 11.39 -6.55 -13.52
N THR A 421 12.70 -6.32 -13.72
CA THR A 421 13.37 -6.18 -15.03
C THR A 421 14.84 -6.59 -14.85
N PRO A 422 15.12 -7.89 -14.81
CA PRO A 422 16.44 -8.40 -14.41
C PRO A 422 17.54 -8.10 -15.43
N LYS A 423 17.20 -8.00 -16.72
CA LYS A 423 18.16 -7.67 -17.78
C LYS A 423 18.38 -6.15 -17.86
N ARG A 424 19.63 -5.72 -17.72
CA ARG A 424 20.06 -4.36 -18.05
C ARG A 424 20.22 -4.26 -19.57
N MET A 425 19.61 -3.25 -20.19
CA MET A 425 19.87 -3.01 -21.62
C MET A 425 21.30 -2.53 -21.80
N TYR A 426 21.99 -3.12 -22.78
CA TYR A 426 23.35 -2.73 -23.18
C TYR A 426 24.44 -2.92 -22.11
N ASP A 427 24.25 -3.86 -21.18
CA ASP A 427 25.23 -4.26 -20.17
C ASP A 427 25.38 -5.78 -20.15
N ASP A 428 25.92 -6.33 -21.25
CA ASP A 428 26.07 -7.77 -21.43
C ASP A 428 27.00 -8.39 -20.40
N PHE A 429 28.03 -7.66 -19.96
CA PHE A 429 28.94 -8.10 -18.89
C PHE A 429 28.23 -8.17 -17.54
N GLY A 430 27.49 -7.13 -17.14
CA GLY A 430 26.70 -7.15 -15.92
C GLY A 430 25.63 -8.23 -15.94
N ASN A 431 24.91 -8.39 -17.05
CA ASN A 431 23.94 -9.46 -17.24
C ASN A 431 24.58 -10.85 -17.14
N SER A 432 25.76 -11.05 -17.74
CA SER A 432 26.51 -12.30 -17.68
C SER A 432 26.96 -12.62 -16.26
N PHE A 433 27.50 -11.63 -15.53
CA PHE A 433 27.88 -11.79 -14.13
C PHE A 433 26.68 -12.16 -13.25
N LEU A 434 25.54 -11.49 -13.42
CA LEU A 434 24.34 -11.80 -12.64
C LEU A 434 23.86 -13.22 -12.90
N LYS A 435 23.90 -13.66 -14.16
CA LYS A 435 23.55 -15.02 -14.56
C LYS A 435 24.53 -16.06 -14.03
N GLU A 436 25.83 -15.79 -14.04
CA GLU A 436 26.85 -16.68 -13.46
C GLU A 436 26.70 -16.78 -11.94
N TYR A 437 26.50 -15.63 -11.28
CA TYR A 437 26.49 -15.56 -9.84
C TYR A 437 25.16 -16.02 -9.22
N PHE A 438 24.02 -15.51 -9.70
CA PHE A 438 22.69 -15.87 -9.19
C PHE A 438 22.06 -17.05 -9.93
N GLY A 439 22.39 -17.29 -11.20
CA GLY A 439 21.70 -18.24 -12.07
C GLY A 439 20.76 -17.56 -13.08
N GLU A 440 20.08 -18.37 -13.90
CA GLU A 440 19.08 -17.91 -14.86
C GLU A 440 17.86 -17.25 -14.19
N ILE A 441 17.03 -16.61 -15.01
CA ILE A 441 15.67 -16.24 -14.60
C ILE A 441 14.86 -17.54 -14.48
N VAL A 442 14.52 -17.92 -13.25
CA VAL A 442 13.82 -19.18 -12.94
C VAL A 442 12.30 -19.02 -12.92
N TYR A 443 11.83 -17.77 -12.84
CA TYR A 443 10.42 -17.46 -12.86
C TYR A 443 10.19 -16.02 -13.32
N GLU A 444 9.14 -15.82 -14.11
CA GLU A 444 8.71 -14.50 -14.57
C GLU A 444 7.21 -14.31 -14.35
N PHE A 445 6.86 -13.23 -13.64
CA PHE A 445 5.51 -12.68 -13.54
C PHE A 445 5.54 -11.26 -14.08
N SER A 446 5.19 -11.13 -15.35
CA SER A 446 5.33 -9.90 -16.12
C SER A 446 4.30 -8.84 -15.72
N LEU A 447 4.45 -7.62 -16.26
CA LEU A 447 3.43 -6.57 -16.14
C LEU A 447 2.07 -7.04 -16.71
N CYS A 448 2.09 -7.75 -17.84
CA CYS A 448 0.90 -8.31 -18.47
C CYS A 448 0.23 -9.34 -17.56
N ASP A 449 1.00 -10.23 -16.92
CA ASP A 449 0.46 -11.19 -15.95
C ASP A 449 -0.26 -10.48 -14.80
N ALA A 450 0.32 -9.38 -14.30
CA ALA A 450 -0.30 -8.61 -13.23
C ALA A 450 -1.62 -7.93 -13.64
N ILE A 451 -1.77 -7.62 -14.93
CA ILE A 451 -2.97 -6.98 -15.48
C ILE A 451 -4.05 -8.00 -15.84
N TYR A 452 -3.68 -9.19 -16.28
CA TYR A 452 -4.63 -10.19 -16.78
C TYR A 452 -4.98 -11.29 -15.77
N LYS A 453 -4.08 -11.62 -14.82
CA LYS A 453 -4.35 -12.66 -13.81
C LYS A 453 -5.13 -12.08 -12.65
N VAL A 454 -6.16 -12.82 -12.25
CA VAL A 454 -7.01 -12.49 -11.09
C VAL A 454 -6.26 -12.82 -9.81
N ASN A 455 -6.21 -11.85 -8.90
CA ASN A 455 -5.75 -12.03 -7.53
C ASN A 455 -6.84 -12.78 -6.75
N PRO A 456 -6.56 -13.98 -6.23
CA PRO A 456 -7.57 -14.83 -5.61
C PRO A 456 -8.11 -14.28 -4.28
N LEU A 457 -7.45 -13.30 -3.67
CA LEU A 457 -7.95 -12.64 -2.45
C LEU A 457 -8.90 -11.49 -2.75
N THR A 458 -8.72 -10.79 -3.87
CA THR A 458 -9.50 -9.59 -4.20
C THR A 458 -10.51 -9.80 -5.31
N TYR A 459 -10.43 -10.92 -6.03
CA TYR A 459 -11.18 -11.22 -7.26
C TYR A 459 -11.03 -10.15 -8.36
N ASN A 460 -10.09 -9.22 -8.18
CA ASN A 460 -9.63 -8.24 -9.16
C ASN A 460 -8.28 -8.68 -9.70
N THR A 461 -7.82 -8.08 -10.80
CA THR A 461 -6.45 -8.29 -11.31
C THR A 461 -5.41 -7.75 -10.32
N PHE A 462 -4.13 -8.16 -10.39
CA PHE A 462 -3.10 -7.65 -9.46
C PHE A 462 -2.78 -6.15 -9.65
N LEU A 463 -2.96 -5.64 -10.86
CA LEU A 463 -2.88 -4.23 -11.23
C LEU A 463 -4.11 -3.84 -12.05
N THR A 464 -4.48 -2.57 -11.99
CA THR A 464 -5.58 -1.99 -12.76
C THR A 464 -5.26 -2.06 -14.26
N PRO A 465 -6.14 -2.65 -15.09
CA PRO A 465 -5.99 -2.63 -16.55
C PRO A 465 -5.94 -1.21 -17.10
N TYR A 466 -5.28 -1.01 -18.24
CA TYR A 466 -5.09 0.35 -18.78
C TYR A 466 -5.21 0.44 -20.30
N TYR A 467 -5.50 1.66 -20.74
CA TYR A 467 -5.38 2.10 -22.12
C TYR A 467 -4.12 2.94 -22.28
N TYR A 468 -3.47 2.82 -23.44
CA TYR A 468 -2.22 3.50 -23.74
C TYR A 468 -2.36 4.31 -25.01
N TYR A 469 -1.89 5.56 -25.00
CA TYR A 469 -2.00 6.48 -26.12
C TYR A 469 -0.65 7.17 -26.35
N PRO A 470 0.16 6.71 -27.33
CA PRO A 470 1.41 7.36 -27.66
C PRO A 470 1.15 8.60 -28.55
N TYR A 471 1.86 9.70 -28.25
CA TYR A 471 1.83 10.97 -28.99
C TYR A 471 3.23 11.34 -29.45
N LEU A 472 3.36 11.63 -30.74
CA LEU A 472 4.61 12.07 -31.34
C LEU A 472 4.84 13.56 -31.06
N CYS A 473 6.02 13.91 -30.56
CA CYS A 473 6.50 15.29 -30.48
C CYS A 473 7.70 15.47 -31.42
N THR A 474 7.81 16.61 -32.09
CA THR A 474 9.03 16.99 -32.82
C THR A 474 9.75 18.11 -32.10
N LEU A 475 11.07 18.17 -32.25
CA LEU A 475 11.86 19.32 -31.78
C LEU A 475 11.53 20.58 -32.59
N THR A 476 11.70 21.76 -31.99
CA THR A 476 11.74 23.03 -32.72
C THR A 476 13.00 23.15 -33.58
N ASP A 477 13.05 24.08 -34.53
CA ASP A 477 14.24 24.25 -35.39
C ASP A 477 15.51 24.61 -34.59
N SER A 478 15.35 25.43 -33.54
CA SER A 478 16.47 25.82 -32.66
C SER A 478 16.97 24.64 -31.81
N GLU A 479 16.06 23.83 -31.27
CA GLU A 479 16.40 22.61 -30.52
C GLU A 479 17.05 21.57 -31.44
N THR A 480 16.52 21.42 -32.65
CA THR A 480 17.04 20.51 -33.69
C THR A 480 18.49 20.84 -34.03
N LYS A 481 18.81 22.12 -34.27
CA LYS A 481 20.19 22.57 -34.52
C LYS A 481 21.14 22.22 -33.37
N LYS A 482 20.72 22.47 -32.13
CA LYS A 482 21.51 22.14 -30.92
C LYS A 482 21.68 20.64 -30.74
N TYR A 483 20.63 19.87 -31.00
CA TYR A 483 20.63 18.42 -30.93
C TYR A 483 21.65 17.85 -31.92
N ASN A 484 21.57 18.25 -33.19
CA ASN A 484 22.47 17.79 -34.25
C ASN A 484 23.93 18.17 -33.98
N TYR A 485 24.17 19.38 -33.46
CA TYR A 485 25.52 19.79 -33.04
C TYR A 485 26.11 18.84 -31.98
N LEU A 486 25.34 18.47 -30.95
CA LEU A 486 25.79 17.54 -29.93
C LEU A 486 25.98 16.12 -30.48
N THR A 487 25.08 15.67 -31.36
CA THR A 487 25.20 14.36 -32.03
C THR A 487 26.50 14.25 -32.83
N LEU A 488 26.87 15.28 -33.60
CA LEU A 488 28.15 15.31 -34.33
C LEU A 488 29.36 15.26 -33.38
N LYS A 489 29.30 15.96 -32.24
CA LYS A 489 30.37 15.88 -31.22
C LYS A 489 30.50 14.49 -30.61
N ILE A 490 29.38 13.81 -30.35
CA ILE A 490 29.36 12.43 -29.85
C ILE A 490 29.96 11.48 -30.89
N LEU A 491 29.55 11.57 -32.15
CA LEU A 491 30.06 10.73 -33.23
C LEU A 491 31.58 10.87 -33.42
N ASN A 492 32.10 12.09 -33.33
CA ASN A 492 33.55 12.32 -33.45
C ASN A 492 34.35 11.72 -32.29
N LEU A 493 33.80 11.67 -31.09
CA LEU A 493 34.45 11.02 -29.95
C LEU A 493 34.43 9.50 -30.11
N VAL A 494 33.29 8.94 -30.53
CA VAL A 494 33.12 7.49 -30.70
C VAL A 494 33.92 6.93 -31.89
N LYS A 495 34.09 7.70 -32.98
CA LYS A 495 34.85 7.26 -34.17
C LYS A 495 36.37 7.07 -33.91
N ASN A 496 36.91 7.71 -32.88
CA ASN A 496 38.35 7.62 -32.55
C ASN A 496 38.67 6.46 -31.60
N SER A 497 37.69 5.61 -31.30
CA SER A 497 37.77 4.56 -30.29
C SER A 497 37.56 3.18 -30.92
N SER A 498 38.49 2.27 -30.66
CA SER A 498 38.57 0.97 -31.34
C SER A 498 37.88 -0.19 -30.61
N ASN A 499 37.22 0.03 -29.45
CA ASN A 499 36.58 -1.03 -28.67
C ASN A 499 35.22 -0.59 -28.08
N ASN A 500 34.46 -1.57 -27.55
CA ASN A 500 33.10 -1.45 -27.01
C ASN A 500 32.73 -0.08 -26.44
N ILE A 501 31.78 0.60 -27.11
CA ILE A 501 31.22 1.93 -26.76
C ILE A 501 30.81 2.05 -25.28
N PHE A 502 30.36 0.96 -24.66
CA PHE A 502 29.77 0.98 -23.31
C PHE A 502 30.80 1.11 -22.19
N ASP A 503 31.99 0.53 -22.31
CA ASP A 503 33.06 0.65 -21.31
C ASP A 503 33.65 2.08 -21.33
N GLU A 504 33.69 2.70 -22.52
CA GLU A 504 34.22 4.05 -22.70
C GLU A 504 33.25 5.15 -22.26
N ILE A 505 31.94 4.92 -22.40
CA ILE A 505 30.92 5.83 -21.85
C ILE A 505 31.14 6.01 -20.35
N ASP A 506 31.63 5.00 -19.62
CA ASP A 506 31.85 5.13 -18.17
C ASP A 506 33.19 5.80 -17.81
N SER A 507 34.17 5.82 -18.71
CA SER A 507 35.50 6.43 -18.51
C SER A 507 35.67 7.83 -19.12
N ASP A 508 34.93 8.19 -20.16
CA ASP A 508 35.02 9.50 -20.83
C ASP A 508 33.96 10.50 -20.31
N GLU A 509 34.39 11.37 -19.40
CA GLU A 509 33.58 12.46 -18.83
C GLU A 509 33.02 13.42 -19.90
N LYS A 510 33.73 13.66 -21.01
CA LYS A 510 33.23 14.54 -22.09
C LYS A 510 32.10 13.87 -22.87
N LEU A 511 32.24 12.57 -23.17
CA LEU A 511 31.19 11.79 -23.82
C LEU A 511 29.92 11.73 -22.95
N LYS A 512 30.06 11.41 -21.65
CA LYS A 512 28.96 11.48 -20.67
C LYS A 512 28.26 12.82 -20.69
N MET A 513 29.03 13.91 -20.61
CA MET A 513 28.50 15.26 -20.63
C MET A 513 27.68 15.53 -21.90
N PHE A 514 28.16 15.16 -23.08
CA PHE A 514 27.43 15.39 -24.33
C PHE A 514 26.16 14.54 -24.43
N LEU A 515 26.21 13.27 -24.01
CA LEU A 515 25.03 12.39 -23.94
C LEU A 515 23.95 12.97 -23.01
N ILE A 516 24.34 13.45 -21.83
CA ILE A 516 23.43 14.10 -20.88
C ILE A 516 22.83 15.38 -21.48
N LYS A 517 23.66 16.27 -22.06
CA LYS A 517 23.20 17.51 -22.69
C LYS A 517 22.20 17.23 -23.82
N ARG A 518 22.47 16.21 -24.66
CA ARG A 518 21.58 15.81 -25.75
C ARG A 518 20.27 15.23 -25.24
N SER A 519 20.30 14.35 -24.24
CA SER A 519 19.09 13.79 -23.61
C SER A 519 18.20 14.88 -23.01
N LYS A 520 18.80 15.92 -22.39
CA LYS A 520 18.05 17.07 -21.84
C LYS A 520 17.25 17.82 -22.91
N ILE A 521 17.74 17.92 -24.15
CA ILE A 521 16.98 18.57 -25.25
C ILE A 521 15.70 17.79 -25.56
N ILE A 522 15.80 16.47 -25.67
CA ILE A 522 14.64 15.60 -25.91
C ILE A 522 13.63 15.69 -24.76
N LYS A 523 14.11 15.66 -23.51
CA LYS A 523 13.27 15.69 -22.32
C LYS A 523 12.54 17.03 -22.17
N ALA A 524 13.21 18.14 -22.44
CA ALA A 524 12.70 19.50 -22.32
C ALA A 524 12.19 20.12 -23.64
N ALA A 525 11.81 19.29 -24.63
CA ALA A 525 11.36 19.80 -25.92
C ALA A 525 10.09 20.67 -25.76
N ARG A 526 10.14 21.93 -26.19
CA ARG A 526 9.05 22.91 -25.96
C ARG A 526 7.72 22.50 -26.59
N ASN A 527 7.75 21.86 -27.76
CA ASN A 527 6.54 21.39 -28.44
C ASN A 527 5.73 20.38 -27.63
N LYS A 528 6.28 19.80 -26.55
CA LYS A 528 5.53 18.95 -25.63
C LYS A 528 4.40 19.68 -24.91
N ILE A 529 4.51 20.99 -24.69
CA ILE A 529 3.43 21.79 -24.10
C ILE A 529 2.23 21.82 -25.04
N LYS A 530 2.46 21.99 -26.35
CA LYS A 530 1.40 21.92 -27.37
C LYS A 530 0.78 20.51 -27.46
N VAL A 531 1.60 19.46 -27.37
CA VAL A 531 1.09 18.09 -27.35
C VAL A 531 0.30 17.81 -26.07
N LEU A 532 0.74 18.33 -24.92
CA LEU A 532 0.02 18.24 -23.65
C LEU A 532 -1.35 18.92 -23.75
N GLU A 533 -1.43 20.09 -24.38
CA GLU A 533 -2.71 20.77 -24.61
C GLU A 533 -3.69 19.88 -25.41
N ASN A 534 -3.21 19.25 -26.49
CA ASN A 534 -4.03 18.30 -27.26
C ASN A 534 -4.47 17.10 -26.40
N ILE A 535 -3.58 16.54 -25.58
CA ILE A 535 -3.90 15.43 -24.68
C ILE A 535 -4.99 15.83 -23.68
N ILE A 536 -4.90 17.03 -23.08
CA ILE A 536 -5.93 17.52 -22.15
C ILE A 536 -7.28 17.62 -22.85
N SER A 537 -7.33 18.17 -24.07
CA SER A 537 -8.57 18.24 -24.85
C SER A 537 -9.12 16.85 -25.24
N ASP A 538 -8.26 15.88 -25.54
CA ASP A 538 -8.67 14.50 -25.80
C ASP A 538 -9.22 13.82 -24.54
N ILE A 539 -8.64 14.11 -23.36
CA ILE A 539 -9.15 13.62 -22.06
C ILE A 539 -10.53 14.21 -21.80
N GLU A 540 -10.68 15.53 -21.91
CA GLU A 540 -11.95 16.24 -21.69
C GLU A 540 -13.07 15.71 -22.59
N LYS A 541 -12.75 15.43 -23.86
CA LYS A 541 -13.70 14.91 -24.83
C LYS A 541 -14.14 13.47 -24.55
N ASN A 542 -13.21 12.60 -24.12
CA ASN A 542 -13.48 11.15 -24.00
C ASN A 542 -13.84 10.71 -22.58
N HIS A 543 -13.40 11.45 -21.57
CA HIS A 543 -13.47 11.07 -20.16
C HIS A 543 -14.08 12.13 -19.23
N GLY A 544 -14.47 13.29 -19.77
CA GLY A 544 -14.98 14.42 -18.99
C GLY A 544 -13.87 15.19 -18.29
N GLU A 545 -14.21 15.93 -17.24
CA GLU A 545 -13.26 16.79 -16.54
C GLU A 545 -12.02 16.03 -16.05
N ILE A 546 -10.85 16.64 -16.30
CA ILE A 546 -9.59 16.08 -15.85
C ILE A 546 -9.56 16.01 -14.32
N SER A 547 -9.27 14.82 -13.81
CA SER A 547 -9.20 14.54 -12.38
C SER A 547 -8.22 13.41 -12.12
N HIS A 548 -7.69 13.35 -10.91
CA HIS A 548 -6.77 12.29 -10.46
C HIS A 548 -5.64 12.01 -11.46
N THR A 549 -5.09 13.05 -12.07
CA THR A 549 -4.09 12.96 -13.14
C THR A 549 -2.69 13.26 -12.62
N ILE A 550 -1.69 12.50 -13.05
CA ILE A 550 -0.28 12.79 -12.77
C ILE A 550 0.45 13.10 -14.07
N ILE A 551 1.09 14.26 -14.13
CA ILE A 551 1.92 14.70 -15.25
C ILE A 551 3.38 14.58 -14.87
N PHE A 552 4.13 13.80 -15.64
CA PHE A 552 5.57 13.64 -15.49
C PHE A 552 6.30 14.51 -16.52
N THR A 553 6.98 15.56 -16.06
CA THR A 553 7.62 16.54 -16.94
C THR A 553 9.03 16.90 -16.49
N ASP A 554 9.83 17.42 -17.41
CA ASP A 554 11.19 17.89 -17.10
C ASP A 554 11.16 19.18 -16.28
N ASP A 555 12.16 19.43 -15.44
CA ASP A 555 12.22 20.60 -14.54
C ASP A 555 12.01 21.92 -15.28
N LYS A 556 12.56 22.02 -16.50
CA LYS A 556 12.41 23.19 -17.38
C LYS A 556 11.00 23.46 -17.88
N LEU A 557 10.15 22.45 -17.94
CA LEU A 557 8.78 22.55 -18.48
C LEU A 557 7.72 22.67 -17.37
N ILE A 558 8.09 22.57 -16.09
CA ILE A 558 7.13 22.62 -14.97
C ILE A 558 6.31 23.91 -14.99
N ASN A 559 6.96 25.07 -15.11
CA ASN A 559 6.25 26.35 -15.05
C ASN A 559 5.29 26.51 -16.25
N GLU A 560 5.76 26.20 -17.46
CA GLU A 560 4.93 26.22 -18.68
C GLU A 560 3.75 25.24 -18.56
N THR A 561 3.95 24.09 -17.92
CA THR A 561 2.89 23.10 -17.63
C THR A 561 1.87 23.67 -16.64
N ILE A 562 2.32 24.31 -15.55
CA ILE A 562 1.43 24.95 -14.56
C ILE A 562 0.62 26.06 -15.21
N ASP A 563 1.23 26.90 -16.04
CA ASP A 563 0.57 28.02 -16.69
C ASP A 563 -0.50 27.55 -17.69
N LEU A 564 -0.23 26.48 -18.44
CA LEU A 564 -1.21 25.83 -19.31
C LEU A 564 -2.40 25.25 -18.52
N LEU A 565 -2.16 24.60 -17.39
CA LEU A 565 -3.23 24.03 -16.56
C LEU A 565 -4.08 25.15 -15.93
N LYS A 566 -3.44 26.21 -15.44
CA LYS A 566 -4.12 27.39 -14.90
C LYS A 566 -4.99 28.08 -15.95
N SER A 567 -4.53 28.22 -17.19
CA SER A 567 -5.33 28.85 -18.25
C SER A 567 -6.59 28.05 -18.60
N LYS A 568 -6.63 26.76 -18.26
CA LYS A 568 -7.79 25.87 -18.39
C LYS A 568 -8.57 25.69 -17.07
N ASN A 569 -8.29 26.49 -16.04
CA ASN A 569 -8.90 26.39 -14.70
C ASN A 569 -8.70 25.03 -14.01
N ILE A 570 -7.60 24.34 -14.30
CA ILE A 570 -7.27 23.04 -13.68
C ILE A 570 -6.38 23.27 -12.47
N TYR A 571 -6.82 22.81 -11.28
CA TYR A 571 -6.02 22.95 -10.07
C TYR A 571 -4.90 21.90 -10.01
N ALA A 572 -3.66 22.38 -10.14
CA ALA A 572 -2.46 21.55 -10.23
C ALA A 572 -1.43 21.91 -9.15
N VAL A 573 -0.78 20.89 -8.59
CA VAL A 573 0.25 21.05 -7.56
C VAL A 573 1.55 20.37 -7.98
N LYS A 574 2.67 21.07 -7.80
CA LYS A 574 4.02 20.53 -7.99
C LYS A 574 4.35 19.56 -6.86
N PHE A 575 4.65 18.31 -7.20
CA PHE A 575 5.06 17.26 -6.26
C PHE A 575 6.55 16.95 -6.45
N THR A 576 7.39 17.54 -5.59
CA THR A 576 8.85 17.39 -5.65
C THR A 576 9.47 17.02 -4.31
N GLN A 577 10.76 16.66 -4.35
CA GLN A 577 11.55 16.31 -3.16
C GLN A 577 11.64 17.44 -2.13
N GLU A 578 11.40 18.69 -2.55
CA GLU A 578 11.34 19.89 -1.71
C GLU A 578 10.20 19.85 -0.68
N LEU A 579 9.14 19.07 -0.93
CA LEU A 579 8.04 18.89 0.01
C LEU A 579 8.49 18.05 1.21
N SER A 580 8.18 18.53 2.42
CA SER A 580 8.31 17.74 3.65
C SER A 580 7.36 16.54 3.65
N ASN A 581 7.64 15.50 4.46
CA ASN A 581 6.76 14.33 4.56
C ASN A 581 5.31 14.69 4.92
N LYS A 582 5.11 15.66 5.82
CA LYS A 582 3.77 16.14 6.19
C LYS A 582 3.05 16.76 4.99
N GLN A 583 3.72 17.67 4.27
CA GLN A 583 3.15 18.28 3.06
C GLN A 583 2.85 17.25 1.96
N ARG A 584 3.69 16.21 1.81
CA ARG A 584 3.42 15.14 0.84
C ARG A 584 2.14 14.39 1.20
N ILE A 585 1.94 14.06 2.47
CA ILE A 585 0.71 13.41 2.93
C ILE A 585 -0.50 14.32 2.65
N ASP A 586 -0.43 15.59 3.06
CA ASP A 586 -1.52 16.55 2.83
C ASP A 586 -1.86 16.72 1.34
N VAL A 587 -0.85 16.77 0.46
CA VAL A 587 -1.05 16.87 -1.00
C VAL A 587 -1.67 15.60 -1.57
N LEU A 588 -1.21 14.42 -1.14
CA LEU A 588 -1.76 13.14 -1.59
C LEU A 588 -3.20 12.93 -1.12
N GLU A 589 -3.53 13.32 0.11
CA GLU A 589 -4.91 13.26 0.61
C GLU A 589 -5.85 14.17 -0.18
N ASN A 590 -5.43 15.42 -0.44
CA ASN A 590 -6.22 16.36 -1.24
C ASN A 590 -6.35 15.92 -2.71
N PHE A 591 -5.32 15.27 -3.26
CA PHE A 591 -5.39 14.63 -4.57
C PHE A 591 -6.37 13.44 -4.57
N GLY A 592 -6.32 12.57 -3.57
CA GLY A 592 -7.25 11.45 -3.42
C GLY A 592 -8.71 11.91 -3.33
N LYS A 593 -8.98 13.00 -2.60
CA LYS A 593 -10.30 13.65 -2.50
C LYS A 593 -10.74 14.35 -3.80
N GLY A 594 -9.87 14.48 -4.81
CA GLY A 594 -10.16 15.18 -6.06
C GLY A 594 -10.10 16.70 -5.97
N ILE A 595 -9.73 17.26 -4.82
CA ILE A 595 -9.52 18.72 -4.65
C ILE A 595 -8.37 19.15 -5.54
N ILE A 596 -7.25 18.43 -5.49
CA ILE A 596 -6.15 18.57 -6.45
C ILE A 596 -6.44 17.65 -7.63
N GLN A 597 -6.67 18.24 -8.81
CA GLN A 597 -6.98 17.48 -10.02
C GLN A 597 -5.71 16.91 -10.66
N VAL A 598 -4.60 17.66 -10.59
CA VAL A 598 -3.34 17.30 -11.25
C VAL A 598 -2.14 17.39 -10.31
N LEU A 599 -1.32 16.34 -10.28
CA LEU A 599 0.02 16.38 -9.69
C LEU A 599 1.08 16.48 -10.78
N ILE A 600 2.00 17.45 -10.66
CA ILE A 600 3.12 17.60 -11.58
C ILE A 600 4.38 17.10 -10.90
N ALA A 601 5.01 16.07 -11.45
CA ALA A 601 6.21 15.46 -10.87
C ALA A 601 7.35 15.39 -11.89
N MET A 602 8.60 15.52 -11.43
CA MET A 602 9.79 15.43 -12.30
C MET A 602 10.19 14.01 -12.66
N LYS A 603 9.87 13.09 -11.75
CA LYS A 603 10.02 11.65 -11.90
C LYS A 603 8.74 11.06 -11.36
N ILE A 604 8.47 9.83 -11.75
CA ILE A 604 7.36 9.12 -11.12
C ILE A 604 7.71 9.00 -9.64
N LEU A 605 6.75 9.45 -8.83
CA LEU A 605 6.77 9.64 -7.39
C LEU A 605 7.84 8.77 -6.72
N ASP A 606 8.70 9.41 -5.91
CA ASP A 606 9.94 8.84 -5.35
C ASP A 606 9.80 7.39 -4.89
N GLU A 607 10.89 6.63 -4.92
CA GLU A 607 10.89 5.24 -4.47
C GLU A 607 10.30 5.12 -3.04
N GLY A 608 9.12 4.53 -2.90
CA GLY A 608 8.36 4.45 -1.64
C GLY A 608 6.99 5.14 -1.63
N VAL A 609 6.65 5.94 -2.64
CA VAL A 609 5.32 6.58 -2.76
C VAL A 609 4.45 5.83 -3.78
N ASP A 610 3.31 5.30 -3.33
CA ASP A 610 2.23 4.74 -4.16
C ASP A 610 1.08 5.76 -4.19
N VAL A 611 0.41 5.91 -5.35
CA VAL A 611 -0.77 6.80 -5.49
C VAL A 611 -1.90 6.04 -6.18
N PRO A 612 -2.62 5.18 -5.43
CA PRO A 612 -3.64 4.30 -5.98
C PRO A 612 -4.80 5.01 -6.68
N GLU A 613 -5.14 6.21 -6.20
CA GLU A 613 -6.25 7.02 -6.68
C GLU A 613 -6.00 7.61 -8.07
N SER A 614 -4.74 7.63 -8.54
CA SER A 614 -4.40 8.17 -9.86
C SER A 614 -5.09 7.37 -10.97
N LYS A 615 -5.86 8.05 -11.82
CA LYS A 615 -6.57 7.44 -12.97
C LYS A 615 -5.81 7.64 -14.27
N ILE A 616 -5.17 8.80 -14.43
CA ILE A 616 -4.51 9.21 -15.68
C ILE A 616 -3.04 9.52 -15.41
N ALA A 617 -2.16 9.04 -16.28
CA ALA A 617 -0.74 9.38 -16.31
C ALA A 617 -0.40 10.03 -17.64
N ILE A 618 0.17 11.24 -17.60
CA ILE A 618 0.72 11.91 -18.78
C ILE A 618 2.24 11.95 -18.65
N ILE A 619 2.91 11.18 -19.49
CA ILE A 619 4.36 11.03 -19.49
C ILE A 619 4.93 11.97 -20.55
N MET A 620 5.39 13.14 -20.14
CA MET A 620 6.05 14.09 -21.04
C MET A 620 7.55 13.82 -21.14
N SER A 621 8.19 13.40 -20.05
CA SER A 621 9.62 13.08 -20.02
C SER A 621 9.85 11.68 -19.42
N SER A 622 10.26 10.74 -20.28
CA SER A 622 10.50 9.36 -19.88
C SER A 622 11.97 8.96 -19.94
N SER A 623 12.28 7.94 -19.15
CA SER A 623 13.52 7.19 -19.27
C SER A 623 13.32 6.12 -20.34
N THR A 624 14.29 5.92 -21.22
CA THR A 624 14.30 4.78 -22.16
C THR A 624 14.55 3.46 -21.44
N ASN A 625 14.95 3.47 -20.16
CA ASN A 625 15.24 2.28 -19.39
C ASN A 625 13.95 1.52 -18.99
N PRO A 626 13.72 0.29 -19.50
CA PRO A 626 12.60 -0.60 -19.16
C PRO A 626 12.30 -0.68 -17.68
N ARG A 627 13.36 -0.78 -16.88
CA ARG A 627 13.23 -0.90 -15.44
C ARG A 627 12.53 0.30 -14.83
N GLU A 628 13.02 1.48 -15.14
CA GLU A 628 12.52 2.70 -14.55
C GLU A 628 11.06 2.91 -14.95
N PHE A 629 10.71 2.83 -16.23
CA PHE A 629 9.34 3.12 -16.62
C PHE A 629 8.32 2.03 -16.18
N ILE A 630 8.66 0.74 -16.20
CA ILE A 630 7.73 -0.33 -15.75
C ILE A 630 7.45 -0.22 -14.26
N GLN A 631 8.49 -0.08 -13.43
CA GLN A 631 8.31 0.03 -11.98
C GLN A 631 7.46 1.23 -11.61
N ARG A 632 7.66 2.31 -12.34
CA ARG A 632 6.99 3.56 -12.12
C ARG A 632 5.52 3.53 -12.61
N ILE A 633 5.26 3.00 -13.81
CA ILE A 633 3.89 2.78 -14.31
C ILE A 633 3.12 1.86 -13.35
N GLY A 634 3.76 0.79 -12.84
CA GLY A 634 3.12 -0.13 -11.90
C GLY A 634 2.66 0.51 -10.57
N ARG A 635 3.21 1.65 -10.18
CA ARG A 635 2.74 2.44 -9.01
C ARG A 635 1.50 3.27 -9.30
N ILE A 636 1.31 3.62 -10.57
CA ILE A 636 0.12 4.30 -11.05
C ILE A 636 -0.97 3.26 -11.25
N LEU A 637 -0.66 2.07 -11.77
CA LEU A 637 -1.63 1.00 -12.03
C LEU A 637 -2.12 0.26 -10.77
N ARG A 638 -1.97 0.84 -9.58
CA ARG A 638 -2.53 0.24 -8.36
C ARG A 638 -4.06 0.26 -8.40
N ILE A 639 -4.65 -0.74 -7.75
CA ILE A 639 -6.11 -0.90 -7.61
C ILE A 639 -6.62 0.15 -6.61
N SER A 640 -7.75 0.77 -6.93
CA SER A 640 -8.49 1.67 -6.05
C SER A 640 -9.99 1.45 -6.26
N GLU A 641 -10.81 1.67 -5.23
CA GLU A 641 -12.25 1.35 -5.23
C GLU A 641 -13.01 2.03 -6.39
N ASN A 642 -12.59 3.24 -6.77
CA ASN A 642 -13.24 4.04 -7.82
C ASN A 642 -12.49 4.00 -9.17
N LYS A 643 -11.70 2.95 -9.41
CA LYS A 643 -10.79 2.88 -10.55
C LYS A 643 -10.84 1.52 -11.25
N LYS A 644 -11.66 1.46 -12.29
CA LYS A 644 -11.78 0.28 -13.16
C LYS A 644 -10.67 0.20 -14.21
N TYR A 645 -10.29 1.35 -14.77
CA TYR A 645 -9.25 1.46 -15.80
C TYR A 645 -8.30 2.61 -15.48
N SER A 646 -7.06 2.50 -15.96
CA SER A 646 -6.11 3.63 -16.01
C SER A 646 -5.87 4.07 -17.45
N TYR A 647 -5.44 5.31 -17.64
CA TYR A 647 -5.12 5.85 -18.96
C TYR A 647 -3.71 6.42 -18.96
N ILE A 648 -2.87 5.95 -19.89
CA ILE A 648 -1.48 6.38 -20.01
C ILE A 648 -1.30 7.11 -21.34
N TYR A 649 -1.03 8.41 -21.27
CA TYR A 649 -0.68 9.25 -22.41
C TYR A 649 0.82 9.46 -22.40
N ASP A 650 1.51 9.14 -23.49
CA ASP A 650 2.98 9.12 -23.52
C ASP A 650 3.51 9.91 -24.70
N ILE A 651 4.25 10.97 -24.39
CA ILE A 651 4.85 11.85 -25.38
C ILE A 651 6.28 11.38 -25.64
N PHE A 652 6.52 10.84 -26.83
CA PHE A 652 7.86 10.48 -27.28
C PHE A 652 8.31 11.43 -28.40
N THR A 653 9.57 11.86 -28.32
CA THR A 653 10.08 12.90 -29.22
C THR A 653 10.87 12.29 -30.37
N LYS A 654 10.48 12.59 -31.61
CA LYS A 654 11.25 12.30 -32.82
C LYS A 654 12.02 13.55 -33.28
N PRO A 655 13.34 13.60 -33.04
CA PRO A 655 14.21 14.64 -33.61
C PRO A 655 14.22 14.59 -35.17
N LYS A 656 14.49 15.75 -35.79
CA LYS A 656 14.71 15.88 -37.25
C LYS A 656 16.21 16.02 -37.52
N TYR A 657 16.74 15.41 -38.57
CA TYR A 657 18.18 15.37 -38.87
C TYR A 657 18.54 16.02 -40.20
N ILE A 658 19.82 16.38 -40.33
CA ILE A 658 20.37 17.13 -41.48
C ILE A 658 21.39 16.28 -42.28
N GLU A 659 21.99 15.21 -41.74
CA GLU A 659 23.07 14.44 -42.40
C GLU A 659 22.92 12.91 -42.30
N ASP A 660 23.30 12.18 -43.37
CA ASP A 660 23.15 10.73 -43.54
C ASP A 660 24.00 9.88 -42.57
N THR A 661 25.19 10.32 -42.19
CA THR A 661 26.06 9.54 -41.27
C THR A 661 25.53 9.50 -39.82
N ALA A 662 24.62 10.41 -39.47
CA ALA A 662 23.94 10.41 -38.18
C ALA A 662 22.70 9.50 -38.14
N LEU A 663 22.17 9.05 -39.29
CA LEU A 663 20.97 8.20 -39.33
C LEU A 663 21.16 6.86 -38.62
N ASN A 664 22.29 6.16 -38.80
CA ASN A 664 22.48 4.82 -38.24
C ASN A 664 22.52 4.78 -36.69
N LEU A 665 23.13 5.79 -36.04
CA LEU A 665 23.17 5.88 -34.57
C LEU A 665 21.80 6.28 -34.00
N GLU A 666 21.03 7.02 -34.77
CA GLU A 666 19.73 7.54 -34.37
C GLU A 666 18.61 6.55 -34.61
N ASP A 667 18.69 5.71 -35.65
CA ASP A 667 17.83 4.55 -35.80
C ASP A 667 17.92 3.63 -34.59
N SER A 668 19.11 3.48 -33.98
CA SER A 668 19.29 2.70 -32.74
C SER A 668 18.61 3.36 -31.52
N LEU A 669 18.69 4.68 -31.37
CA LEU A 669 18.11 5.40 -30.24
C LEU A 669 16.60 5.58 -30.37
N PHE A 670 16.12 5.90 -31.56
CA PHE A 670 14.70 5.93 -31.86
C PHE A 670 14.10 4.52 -31.79
N LYS A 671 14.85 3.47 -32.16
CA LYS A 671 14.47 2.08 -31.89
C LYS A 671 14.32 1.82 -30.39
N ALA A 672 15.18 2.33 -29.52
CA ALA A 672 15.01 2.18 -28.08
C ALA A 672 13.71 2.84 -27.54
N GLU A 673 13.34 4.03 -28.04
CA GLU A 673 12.04 4.65 -27.73
C GLU A 673 10.87 3.84 -28.33
N LYS A 674 10.97 3.36 -29.57
CA LYS A 674 9.95 2.49 -30.18
C LYS A 674 9.77 1.19 -29.37
N GLU A 675 10.85 0.56 -28.93
CA GLU A 675 10.79 -0.65 -28.11
C GLU A 675 10.14 -0.35 -26.74
N ARG A 676 10.44 0.78 -26.10
CA ARG A 676 9.73 1.22 -24.89
C ARG A 676 8.23 1.35 -25.12
N VAL A 677 7.82 2.03 -26.21
CA VAL A 677 6.41 2.20 -26.58
C VAL A 677 5.75 0.84 -26.78
N LYS A 678 6.40 -0.10 -27.48
CA LYS A 678 5.90 -1.47 -27.68
C LYS A 678 5.76 -2.23 -26.36
N ILE A 679 6.71 -2.11 -25.44
CA ILE A 679 6.66 -2.75 -24.13
C ILE A 679 5.44 -2.27 -23.34
N ILE A 680 5.17 -0.96 -23.33
CA ILE A 680 4.00 -0.39 -22.64
C ILE A 680 2.71 -0.77 -23.38
N ALA A 681 2.71 -0.76 -24.71
CA ALA A 681 1.53 -1.12 -25.51
C ALA A 681 1.13 -2.59 -25.32
N LYS A 682 2.10 -3.51 -25.18
CA LYS A 682 1.87 -4.97 -25.16
C LYS A 682 0.78 -5.42 -24.17
N CYS A 683 0.67 -4.74 -23.02
CA CYS A 683 -0.29 -5.09 -21.97
C CYS A 683 -1.50 -4.14 -21.91
N ALA A 684 -1.59 -3.18 -22.84
CA ALA A 684 -2.70 -2.24 -22.90
C ALA A 684 -3.94 -2.89 -23.55
N LEU A 685 -5.12 -2.51 -23.09
CA LEU A 685 -6.39 -3.02 -23.62
C LEU A 685 -6.61 -2.64 -25.09
N ASN A 686 -6.03 -1.53 -25.55
CA ASN A 686 -6.06 -1.05 -26.93
C ASN A 686 -4.78 -1.36 -27.72
N TYR A 687 -4.08 -2.47 -27.40
CA TYR A 687 -2.82 -2.85 -28.05
C TYR A 687 -2.83 -2.76 -29.58
N LYS A 688 -3.87 -3.28 -30.24
CA LYS A 688 -3.97 -3.29 -31.71
C LYS A 688 -3.96 -1.87 -32.29
N GLU A 689 -4.84 -1.01 -31.81
CA GLU A 689 -4.94 0.40 -32.22
C GLU A 689 -3.62 1.16 -32.01
N VAL A 690 -2.95 0.88 -30.90
CA VAL A 690 -1.65 1.49 -30.60
C VAL A 690 -0.60 1.03 -31.61
N MET A 691 -0.53 -0.26 -31.92
CA MET A 691 0.47 -0.78 -32.84
C MET A 691 0.28 -0.26 -34.26
N ASP A 692 -0.96 -0.12 -34.72
CA ASP A 692 -1.28 0.48 -36.02
C ASP A 692 -0.75 1.92 -36.08
N LYS A 693 -1.07 2.73 -35.07
CA LYS A 693 -0.57 4.11 -34.94
C LYS A 693 0.96 4.20 -34.85
N VAL A 694 1.61 3.27 -34.16
CA VAL A 694 3.08 3.24 -34.01
C VAL A 694 3.78 2.81 -35.29
N ASN A 695 3.16 1.95 -36.10
CA ASN A 695 3.69 1.53 -37.40
C ASN A 695 3.59 2.64 -38.45
N GLU A 696 2.60 3.54 -38.33
CA GLU A 696 2.46 4.73 -39.18
C GLU A 696 3.52 5.83 -38.89
N ILE A 697 4.17 5.80 -37.71
CA ILE A 697 5.14 6.81 -37.21
C ILE A 697 6.61 6.41 -37.44
#